data_AF-A0A1F9EC07-F1
#
_entry.id   AF-A0A1F9EC07-F1
#
_cell.length_a   1.000
_cell.length_b   1.000
_cell.length_c   1.000
_cell.angle_alpha   90.00
_cell.angle_beta   90.00
_cell.angle_gamma   90.00
#
_symmetry.space_group_name_H-M   'P 1'
#
loop_
_entity.id
_entity.type
_entity.pdbx_description
1 polymer ?
#
loop_
_entity_poly.entity_id
_entity_poly.type
_entity_poly.pdbx_seq_one_letter_code
_entity_poly.pdbx_strand_id
1 'polypeptide(L)'
;MFVFISITAHSTPKMLFDPNALPFPKVPFPNNTFTLPDATSPTGLKIHYPFLLTKNSQFEKRMRDRINELNGFGTFSPILVSFSEPLDLATLQASSIKVINLTKTSSSYGKTVPLDFGSGLFEYLIEKPTSYFPNDPQSTLNNFLFKESNRNSFYEDETNTVILRPLTPLEEESHYGVILTHALKGLDGTPITTDVQSSQTLLEELKTAGINTQDIVYCWEFTTQSITRNLKLIREGLYGKGMLSQLSSQYPPQFREISDLKTFPFDIDGNSYTLTPTVLQKVFVNLTSLAAKLHLIDGFPFDELIDWSSVNYFVFGSYLSPQFNKNNSESLQSSVPEPVYFMMAIPKETPGHKAPFPITIFGHGNKRNRIDAIGLANKMAEGGMATITIDAAGHGPDNFLAAIPVYLKRFFTFPMAATSEEKEAVKEELKELGQMVGVTINDKDLQTESLIGRLIDRIFRQGILRVLTREGRATDVNEDGITDSGEDFFSANFFSTRDIVRQTIVDFFQLTRVVKELGRDLNNNGTLEIIEGDFNRDGILDVGGPNTKIHYIGMSMGGMIGGLLMGTEPEVKTGILNVGGGGLTDILFRTSSKFNAKRIFYQLWGPAFIGIHENNKTYLTINSGRTEDAFAVLQPLDPKGTVFLRNKTKNTVFKTPINDQKGFLSRLASDRGDRIELDIFNSFGLLDYHIDYTITYQEGLGLTRNTPDFLRFAFLGQWAVDPADPMNYTKDWKDKSVLLQLSLGDWTVPILSGINLARVAGLISPPRVQWLLSKNIHQGEIVKVDTELNPPESLHGSAIRFHPSGKHEYLIIPNLKDKEMMSYTPFTQAQVLRYFLSSGELID
;
A
#
# COMPACT_ATOMS: atom_id res chain seq x y z
N MET A 1 59.97 18.92 0.49
CA MET A 1 58.56 18.59 0.23
C MET A 1 58.10 17.73 1.39
N PHE A 2 57.55 18.35 2.44
CA PHE A 2 57.02 17.63 3.61
C PHE A 2 55.58 17.23 3.29
N VAL A 3 55.33 15.93 3.24
CA VAL A 3 53.97 15.38 3.14
C VAL A 3 53.33 15.53 4.53
N PHE A 4 52.41 16.47 4.67
CA PHE A 4 51.52 16.53 5.82
C PHE A 4 50.56 15.34 5.73
N ILE A 5 50.85 14.27 6.47
CA ILE A 5 49.85 13.28 6.84
C ILE A 5 49.05 13.94 7.96
N SER A 6 47.86 14.47 7.64
CA SER A 6 46.87 14.80 8.67
C SER A 6 46.45 13.49 9.34
N ILE A 7 47.03 13.19 10.50
CA ILE A 7 46.49 12.19 11.41
C ILE A 7 45.30 12.88 12.08
N THR A 8 44.09 12.65 11.56
CA THR A 8 42.88 12.96 12.32
C THR A 8 42.89 12.07 13.55
N ALA A 9 43.15 12.65 14.72
CA ALA A 9 42.98 11.98 15.99
C ALA A 9 41.50 11.65 16.15
N HIS A 10 41.12 10.39 15.89
CA HIS A 10 39.77 9.92 16.18
C HIS A 10 39.60 9.88 17.69
N SER A 11 38.58 10.56 18.19
CA SER A 11 38.20 10.48 19.59
C SER A 11 37.37 9.21 19.84
N THR A 12 37.38 8.69 21.06
CA THR A 12 36.58 7.50 21.41
C THR A 12 35.09 7.79 21.15
N PRO A 13 34.39 6.95 20.36
CA PRO A 13 32.98 7.21 20.06
C PRO A 13 32.11 7.13 21.31
N LYS A 14 31.24 8.12 21.43
CA LYS A 14 30.29 8.25 22.54
C LYS A 14 28.86 8.12 22.03
N MET A 15 28.06 7.29 22.68
CA MET A 15 26.62 7.18 22.41
C MET A 15 25.95 8.53 22.68
N LEU A 16 25.16 9.02 21.72
CA LEU A 16 24.43 10.27 21.87
C LEU A 16 23.14 10.05 22.67
N PHE A 17 22.89 10.97 23.61
CA PHE A 17 21.64 11.04 24.37
C PHE A 17 21.26 12.51 24.58
N ASP A 18 20.39 13.03 23.71
CA ASP A 18 19.82 14.36 23.82
C ASP A 18 18.32 14.34 23.46
N PRO A 19 17.42 14.28 24.46
CA PRO A 19 15.98 14.24 24.23
C PRO A 19 15.41 15.54 23.67
N ASN A 20 16.16 16.65 23.75
CA ASN A 20 15.73 17.98 23.28
C ASN A 20 16.31 18.34 21.91
N ALA A 21 17.10 17.45 21.30
CA ALA A 21 17.67 17.68 19.99
C ALA A 21 16.60 17.90 18.91
N LEU A 22 16.93 18.80 17.99
CA LEU A 22 16.09 19.21 16.87
C LEU A 22 16.67 18.75 15.53
N PRO A 23 15.84 18.39 14.54
CA PRO A 23 14.37 18.23 14.57
C PRO A 23 13.87 16.95 15.24
N PHE A 24 14.76 15.97 15.39
CA PHE A 24 14.47 14.70 16.05
C PHE A 24 15.39 14.54 17.27
N PRO A 25 14.87 14.01 18.39
CA PRO A 25 15.69 13.63 19.54
C PRO A 25 16.86 12.74 19.13
N LYS A 26 18.02 12.94 19.76
CA LYS A 26 19.20 12.07 19.61
C LYS A 26 19.26 11.11 20.80
N VAL A 27 18.21 10.32 20.95
CA VAL A 27 18.08 9.27 21.98
C VAL A 27 17.99 7.94 21.25
N PRO A 28 18.59 6.85 21.76
CA PRO A 28 18.37 5.53 21.19
C PRO A 28 16.88 5.27 21.00
N PHE A 29 16.47 4.85 19.81
CA PHE A 29 15.07 4.61 19.47
C PHE A 29 14.87 3.12 19.18
N PRO A 30 13.75 2.50 19.59
CA PRO A 30 12.69 3.00 20.48
C PRO A 30 13.16 3.12 21.94
N ASN A 31 12.48 3.93 22.77
CA ASN A 31 12.85 4.13 24.19
C ASN A 31 11.70 4.66 25.06
N ASN A 32 11.44 4.01 26.19
CA ASN A 32 10.37 4.36 27.13
C ASN A 32 10.53 5.73 27.81
N THR A 33 11.65 6.43 27.65
CA THR A 33 11.74 7.86 28.02
C THR A 33 10.71 8.73 27.29
N PHE A 34 10.20 8.24 26.14
CA PHE A 34 9.16 8.89 25.35
C PHE A 34 7.77 8.28 25.59
N THR A 35 7.49 7.81 26.80
CA THR A 35 6.17 7.30 27.18
C THR A 35 5.70 7.90 28.50
N LEU A 36 4.38 7.87 28.71
CA LEU A 36 3.73 8.21 29.96
C LEU A 36 2.90 7.02 30.44
N PRO A 37 2.78 6.79 31.77
CA PRO A 37 1.83 5.82 32.30
C PRO A 37 0.39 6.13 31.87
N ASP A 38 -0.32 5.13 31.41
CA ASP A 38 -1.74 5.21 31.04
C ASP A 38 -2.44 3.89 31.42
N ALA A 39 -3.21 3.92 32.52
CA ALA A 39 -3.92 2.74 33.03
C ALA A 39 -5.07 2.27 32.11
N THR A 40 -5.49 3.09 31.15
CA THR A 40 -6.53 2.73 30.17
C THR A 40 -5.93 2.03 28.93
N SER A 41 -4.61 2.13 28.77
CA SER A 41 -3.88 1.52 27.67
C SER A 41 -3.62 0.03 27.91
N PRO A 42 -3.74 -0.84 26.87
CA PRO A 42 -3.40 -2.26 26.96
C PRO A 42 -1.98 -2.55 27.48
N THR A 43 -1.03 -1.65 27.23
CA THR A 43 0.37 -1.79 27.62
C THR A 43 0.69 -1.09 28.95
N GLY A 44 -0.28 -0.40 29.55
CA GLY A 44 -0.07 0.50 30.69
C GLY A 44 0.68 1.80 30.33
N LEU A 45 0.97 2.02 29.04
CA LEU A 45 1.74 3.16 28.55
C LEU A 45 1.04 3.84 27.37
N LYS A 46 1.31 5.13 27.23
CA LYS A 46 0.96 5.94 26.06
C LYS A 46 2.20 6.66 25.54
N ILE A 47 2.32 6.77 24.22
CA ILE A 47 3.43 7.47 23.60
C ILE A 47 3.37 8.98 23.92
N HIS A 48 4.53 9.52 24.26
CA HIS A 48 4.77 10.93 24.46
C HIS A 48 6.11 11.29 23.82
N TYR A 49 6.14 11.23 22.50
CA TYR A 49 7.35 11.53 21.74
C TYR A 49 7.44 13.03 21.47
N PRO A 50 8.51 13.70 21.92
CA PRO A 50 8.67 15.14 21.75
C PRO A 50 8.93 15.42 20.28
N PHE A 51 8.01 16.15 19.68
CA PHE A 51 8.17 16.71 18.36
C PHE A 51 8.18 18.22 18.50
N LEU A 52 9.35 18.82 18.39
CA LEU A 52 9.42 20.24 18.15
C LEU A 52 9.05 20.48 16.69
N LEU A 53 8.21 21.49 16.45
CA LEU A 53 7.64 21.88 15.16
C LEU A 53 8.74 22.37 14.20
N THR A 54 9.64 21.50 13.78
CA THR A 54 10.64 21.86 12.79
C THR A 54 10.00 21.77 11.42
N LYS A 55 9.47 22.92 11.00
CA LYS A 55 9.00 23.27 9.66
C LYS A 55 7.52 22.96 9.35
N ASN A 56 6.67 23.48 10.24
CA ASN A 56 5.49 24.27 9.93
C ASN A 56 4.31 23.66 9.13
N SER A 57 4.30 22.40 8.66
CA SER A 57 3.09 21.86 8.00
C SER A 57 2.07 21.27 9.00
N GLN A 58 0.80 21.59 8.82
CA GLN A 58 -0.33 20.96 9.52
C GLN A 58 -0.40 19.47 9.20
N PHE A 59 0.00 19.09 7.98
CA PHE A 59 0.14 17.70 7.57
C PHE A 59 1.04 16.90 8.52
N GLU A 60 2.25 17.39 8.77
CA GLU A 60 3.20 16.78 9.70
C GLU A 60 2.66 16.72 11.12
N LYS A 61 2.06 17.83 11.59
CA LYS A 61 1.47 17.91 12.92
C LYS A 61 0.43 16.81 13.13
N ARG A 62 -0.49 16.60 12.19
CA ARG A 62 -1.53 15.56 12.31
C ARG A 62 -0.93 14.16 12.44
N MET A 63 0.10 13.83 11.66
CA MET A 63 0.76 12.52 11.77
C MET A 63 1.44 12.34 13.13
N ARG A 64 2.13 13.38 13.61
CA ARG A 64 2.82 13.35 14.89
C ARG A 64 1.86 13.28 16.09
N ASP A 65 0.74 13.98 16.02
CA ASP A 65 -0.33 13.89 17.01
C ASP A 65 -0.86 12.45 17.10
N ARG A 66 -1.06 11.79 15.95
CA ARG A 66 -1.49 10.38 15.89
C ARG A 66 -0.46 9.40 16.44
N ILE A 67 0.84 9.66 16.27
CA ILE A 67 1.90 8.84 16.94
C ILE A 67 1.74 8.88 18.46
N ASN A 68 1.40 10.04 19.02
CA ASN A 68 1.18 10.20 20.46
C ASN A 68 -0.16 9.59 20.95
N GLU A 69 -1.00 9.06 20.06
CA GLU A 69 -2.16 8.24 20.43
C GLU A 69 -1.82 6.75 20.60
N LEU A 70 -0.65 6.32 20.13
CA LEU A 70 -0.23 4.93 20.21
C LEU A 70 0.07 4.49 21.64
N ASN A 71 -0.04 3.19 21.88
CA ASN A 71 0.21 2.56 23.17
C ASN A 71 1.58 1.89 23.28
N GLY A 72 2.48 2.09 22.32
CA GLY A 72 3.82 1.53 22.36
C GLY A 72 4.58 1.71 21.05
N PHE A 73 5.77 1.13 20.98
CA PHE A 73 6.65 1.19 19.81
C PHE A 73 6.39 0.05 18.82
N GLY A 74 6.86 0.20 17.57
CA GLY A 74 6.68 -0.83 16.55
C GLY A 74 7.38 -2.15 16.90
N THR A 75 6.78 -3.27 16.48
CA THR A 75 7.32 -4.62 16.61
C THR A 75 8.33 -4.95 15.52
N PHE A 76 8.27 -4.28 14.37
CA PHE A 76 9.21 -4.48 13.25
C PHE A 76 9.95 -3.20 12.87
N SER A 77 9.79 -2.13 13.65
CA SER A 77 10.49 -0.86 13.46
C SER A 77 12.00 -1.00 13.69
N PRO A 78 12.84 -0.22 12.98
CA PRO A 78 14.29 -0.22 13.22
C PRO A 78 14.65 0.30 14.60
N ILE A 79 15.74 -0.24 15.16
CA ILE A 79 16.41 0.25 16.35
C ILE A 79 17.55 1.17 15.92
N LEU A 80 17.55 2.40 16.41
CA LEU A 80 18.47 3.46 16.00
C LEU A 80 19.35 3.89 17.16
N VAL A 81 20.66 3.98 16.95
CA VAL A 81 21.62 4.49 17.95
C VAL A 81 22.68 5.35 17.27
N SER A 82 22.75 6.63 17.63
CA SER A 82 23.73 7.58 17.07
C SER A 82 24.97 7.72 17.97
N PHE A 83 26.12 7.97 17.34
CA PHE A 83 27.41 8.15 18.02
C PHE A 83 28.07 9.49 17.65
N SER A 84 28.97 9.98 18.51
CA SER A 84 29.72 11.21 18.25
C SER A 84 30.77 11.08 17.14
N GLU A 85 31.24 9.86 16.90
CA GLU A 85 32.33 9.53 15.98
C GLU A 85 32.01 8.24 15.21
N PRO A 86 32.67 8.00 14.06
CA PRO A 86 32.46 6.79 13.28
C PRO A 86 32.85 5.49 14.00
N LEU A 87 32.07 4.43 13.76
CA LEU A 87 32.32 3.09 14.32
C LEU A 87 33.12 2.18 13.38
N ASP A 88 33.82 1.20 13.96
CA ASP A 88 34.30 0.02 13.25
C ASP A 88 33.15 -0.97 13.05
N LEU A 89 32.60 -0.99 11.83
CA LEU A 89 31.45 -1.82 11.47
C LEU A 89 31.75 -3.32 11.58
N ALA A 90 33.01 -3.77 11.56
CA ALA A 90 33.36 -5.17 11.77
C ALA A 90 33.02 -5.64 13.20
N THR A 91 32.92 -4.70 14.15
CA THR A 91 32.55 -4.97 15.55
C THR A 91 31.04 -4.88 15.81
N LEU A 92 30.25 -4.47 14.82
CA LEU A 92 28.80 -4.41 14.92
C LEU A 92 28.19 -5.79 14.66
N GLN A 93 28.07 -6.58 15.74
CA GLN A 93 27.66 -7.99 15.73
C GLN A 93 26.75 -8.30 16.93
N ALA A 94 26.23 -9.53 17.01
CA ALA A 94 25.38 -9.97 18.12
C ALA A 94 26.04 -9.92 19.52
N SER A 95 27.38 -9.82 19.58
CA SER A 95 28.12 -9.60 20.84
C SER A 95 28.09 -8.14 21.28
N SER A 96 27.89 -7.20 20.36
CA SER A 96 28.04 -5.77 20.61
C SER A 96 26.72 -5.05 20.90
N ILE A 97 25.63 -5.48 20.26
CA ILE A 97 24.27 -5.01 20.56
C ILE A 97 23.30 -6.18 20.68
N LYS A 98 22.45 -6.18 21.71
CA LYS A 98 21.45 -7.24 21.98
C LYS A 98 20.09 -6.64 22.32
N VAL A 99 19.02 -7.31 21.90
CA VAL A 99 17.66 -7.05 22.38
C VAL A 99 17.17 -8.29 23.13
N ILE A 100 16.67 -8.11 24.35
CA ILE A 100 16.23 -9.18 25.25
C ILE A 100 14.75 -9.00 25.56
N ASN A 101 13.95 -10.07 25.47
CA ASN A 101 12.56 -10.02 25.94
C ASN A 101 12.52 -10.07 27.47
N LEU A 102 11.93 -9.05 28.09
CA LEU A 102 11.80 -8.91 29.54
C LEU A 102 10.35 -9.10 30.03
N THR A 103 9.45 -9.47 29.13
CA THR A 103 8.06 -9.80 29.46
C THR A 103 8.01 -11.11 30.24
N LYS A 104 7.80 -11.03 31.56
CA LYS A 104 7.86 -12.20 32.48
C LYS A 104 6.88 -13.32 32.15
N THR A 105 5.75 -12.99 31.51
CA THR A 105 4.74 -13.96 31.09
C THR A 105 5.04 -14.60 29.73
N SER A 106 6.05 -14.11 29.01
CA SER A 106 6.42 -14.61 27.69
C SER A 106 7.23 -15.91 27.77
N SER A 107 6.98 -16.82 26.83
CA SER A 107 7.81 -18.02 26.64
C SER A 107 9.21 -17.70 26.11
N SER A 108 9.44 -16.45 25.68
CA SER A 108 10.73 -15.93 25.25
C SER A 108 11.43 -15.04 26.29
N TYR A 109 10.92 -14.95 27.53
CA TYR A 109 11.58 -14.23 28.63
C TYR A 109 13.07 -14.59 28.76
N GLY A 110 13.92 -13.57 28.84
CA GLY A 110 15.37 -13.68 28.92
C GLY A 110 16.08 -14.11 27.62
N LYS A 111 15.34 -14.36 26.53
CA LYS A 111 15.94 -14.74 25.24
C LYS A 111 16.31 -13.52 24.42
N THR A 112 17.42 -13.65 23.69
CA THR A 112 17.87 -12.65 22.71
C THR A 112 17.04 -12.72 21.43
N VAL A 113 16.64 -11.56 20.93
CA VAL A 113 16.00 -11.40 19.62
C VAL A 113 17.07 -11.41 18.53
N PRO A 114 16.92 -12.22 17.47
CA PRO A 114 17.80 -12.17 16.30
C PRO A 114 17.67 -10.83 15.56
N LEU A 115 18.80 -10.16 15.34
CA LEU A 115 18.89 -8.89 14.61
C LEU A 115 19.66 -9.06 13.31
N ASP A 116 19.35 -8.23 12.32
CA ASP A 116 20.16 -8.10 11.12
C ASP A 116 21.40 -7.25 11.39
N PHE A 117 22.56 -7.81 11.06
CA PHE A 117 23.86 -7.14 11.11
C PHE A 117 24.45 -7.03 9.69
N GLY A 118 23.64 -6.58 8.74
CA GLY A 118 24.06 -6.36 7.35
C GLY A 118 24.08 -7.62 6.50
N SER A 119 23.06 -8.49 6.61
CA SER A 119 23.01 -9.73 5.83
C SER A 119 22.56 -9.53 4.37
N GLY A 120 22.25 -8.31 3.93
CA GLY A 120 21.62 -8.00 2.64
C GLY A 120 20.09 -8.05 2.63
N LEU A 121 19.44 -8.45 3.73
CA LEU A 121 17.97 -8.56 3.81
C LEU A 121 17.23 -7.22 3.81
N PHE A 122 17.94 -6.15 4.16
CA PHE A 122 17.38 -4.79 4.28
C PHE A 122 18.11 -3.77 3.39
N GLU A 123 18.51 -4.16 2.19
CA GLU A 123 19.05 -3.24 1.19
C GLU A 123 17.96 -2.40 0.51
N TYR A 124 18.13 -1.08 0.50
CA TYR A 124 17.17 -0.13 -0.07
C TYR A 124 17.47 0.23 -1.52
N LEU A 125 17.65 -0.81 -2.36
CA LEU A 125 17.87 -0.63 -3.79
C LEU A 125 16.54 -0.52 -4.53
N ILE A 126 16.59 0.23 -5.63
CA ILE A 126 15.53 0.33 -6.65
C ILE A 126 16.15 -0.10 -7.97
N GLU A 127 15.41 -0.82 -8.81
CA GLU A 127 15.88 -1.36 -10.09
C GLU A 127 16.71 -0.37 -10.91
N LYS A 128 16.19 0.86 -11.04
CA LYS A 128 16.78 1.92 -11.86
C LYS A 128 16.64 3.26 -11.14
N PRO A 129 17.61 4.18 -11.33
CA PRO A 129 17.48 5.55 -10.86
C PRO A 129 16.14 6.14 -11.28
N THR A 130 15.42 6.66 -10.30
CA THR A 130 14.04 7.10 -10.46
C THR A 130 13.91 8.53 -9.94
N SER A 131 13.42 9.41 -10.80
CA SER A 131 13.00 10.77 -10.43
C SER A 131 11.49 10.95 -10.60
N TYR A 132 10.88 11.63 -9.63
CA TYR A 132 9.48 12.06 -9.66
C TYR A 132 9.30 13.48 -10.23
N PHE A 133 10.36 14.27 -10.28
CA PHE A 133 10.33 15.67 -10.72
C PHE A 133 11.50 15.99 -11.65
N PRO A 134 11.31 16.79 -12.71
CA PRO A 134 12.43 17.33 -13.48
C PRO A 134 13.43 18.07 -12.59
N ASN A 135 14.69 18.10 -13.02
CA ASN A 135 15.79 18.76 -12.31
C ASN A 135 16.08 18.24 -10.89
N ASP A 136 15.64 17.02 -10.53
CA ASP A 136 16.06 16.38 -9.28
C ASP A 136 17.58 16.17 -9.26
N PRO A 137 18.33 16.82 -8.34
CA PRO A 137 19.78 16.68 -8.26
C PRO A 137 20.21 15.25 -7.87
N GLN A 138 19.31 14.44 -7.32
CA GLN A 138 19.57 13.04 -6.93
C GLN A 138 18.96 12.05 -7.93
N SER A 139 18.61 12.49 -9.14
CA SER A 139 17.94 11.67 -10.17
C SER A 139 18.75 10.47 -10.65
N THR A 140 20.07 10.46 -10.44
CA THR A 140 20.98 9.36 -10.79
C THR A 140 21.11 8.30 -9.70
N LEU A 141 20.60 8.54 -8.49
CA LEU A 141 20.65 7.57 -7.40
C LEU A 141 19.56 6.52 -7.53
N ASN A 142 19.93 5.27 -7.30
CA ASN A 142 19.07 4.09 -7.26
C ASN A 142 18.50 3.79 -5.85
N ASN A 143 18.47 4.80 -4.96
CA ASN A 143 17.86 4.71 -3.63
C ASN A 143 17.34 6.08 -3.16
N PHE A 144 16.33 6.11 -2.28
CA PHE A 144 15.76 7.36 -1.74
C PHE A 144 16.29 7.76 -0.36
N LEU A 145 16.98 6.85 0.34
CA LEU A 145 17.24 6.93 1.77
C LEU A 145 18.65 7.42 2.11
N PHE A 146 19.66 6.96 1.38
CA PHE A 146 21.07 7.14 1.69
C PHE A 146 21.78 7.93 0.61
N LYS A 147 22.68 8.83 0.99
CA LYS A 147 23.56 9.51 0.03
C LYS A 147 24.48 8.52 -0.68
N GLU A 148 25.01 8.92 -1.83
CA GLU A 148 25.92 8.10 -2.66
C GLU A 148 27.13 7.57 -1.86
N SER A 149 27.67 8.38 -0.96
CA SER A 149 28.84 8.02 -0.15
C SER A 149 28.54 7.12 1.05
N ASN A 150 27.28 6.77 1.30
CA ASN A 150 26.91 5.95 2.45
C ASN A 150 27.36 4.50 2.25
N ARG A 151 28.09 3.96 3.23
CA ARG A 151 28.80 2.67 3.09
C ARG A 151 27.90 1.44 3.12
N ASN A 152 26.83 1.44 3.93
CA ASN A 152 25.98 0.25 4.15
C ASN A 152 24.55 0.64 4.55
N SER A 153 23.56 -0.24 4.37
CA SER A 153 22.16 0.04 4.73
C SER A 153 21.84 -0.03 6.24
N PHE A 154 22.73 -0.64 7.05
CA PHE A 154 22.58 -0.77 8.51
C PHE A 154 23.36 0.31 9.30
N TYR A 155 23.94 1.28 8.61
CA TYR A 155 24.68 2.40 9.21
C TYR A 155 24.56 3.67 8.36
N GLU A 156 24.09 4.77 8.95
CA GLU A 156 23.99 6.08 8.32
C GLU A 156 25.23 6.94 8.68
N ASP A 157 26.05 7.23 7.67
CA ASP A 157 27.38 7.79 7.83
C ASP A 157 27.41 9.28 8.22
N GLU A 158 26.40 10.07 7.88
CA GLU A 158 26.38 11.51 8.18
C GLU A 158 26.19 11.80 9.67
N THR A 159 25.38 10.98 10.34
CA THR A 159 25.06 11.14 11.77
C THR A 159 25.61 10.01 12.63
N ASN A 160 26.46 9.15 12.06
CA ASN A 160 27.03 7.97 12.72
C ASN A 160 25.94 7.14 13.43
N THR A 161 24.86 6.84 12.71
CA THR A 161 23.70 6.16 13.27
C THR A 161 23.65 4.70 12.85
N VAL A 162 23.75 3.80 13.82
CA VAL A 162 23.47 2.38 13.66
C VAL A 162 21.97 2.17 13.44
N ILE A 163 21.62 1.32 12.48
CA ILE A 163 20.25 0.94 12.13
C ILE A 163 20.15 -0.58 12.19
N LEU A 164 19.49 -1.12 13.23
CA LEU A 164 19.29 -2.56 13.39
C LEU A 164 17.83 -2.93 13.16
N ARG A 165 17.60 -4.05 12.48
CA ARG A 165 16.25 -4.57 12.22
C ARG A 165 16.07 -5.91 12.94
N PRO A 166 14.99 -6.12 13.70
CA PRO A 166 14.60 -7.46 14.12
C PRO A 166 14.42 -8.36 12.89
N LEU A 167 14.94 -9.59 12.93
CA LEU A 167 14.71 -10.53 11.84
C LEU A 167 13.25 -11.01 11.84
N THR A 168 12.64 -11.19 13.01
CA THR A 168 11.21 -11.47 13.14
C THR A 168 10.56 -10.34 13.93
N PRO A 169 9.28 -9.99 13.66
CA PRO A 169 8.57 -9.05 14.50
C PRO A 169 8.64 -9.45 15.97
N LEU A 170 8.85 -8.46 16.83
CA LEU A 170 8.79 -8.61 18.27
C LEU A 170 7.37 -9.01 18.70
N GLU A 171 7.24 -9.58 19.90
CA GLU A 171 5.94 -9.80 20.52
C GLU A 171 5.26 -8.44 20.74
N GLU A 172 3.97 -8.35 20.45
CA GLU A 172 3.16 -7.15 20.71
C GLU A 172 2.86 -7.01 22.21
N GLU A 173 2.54 -5.79 22.67
CA GLU A 173 2.24 -5.51 24.09
C GLU A 173 3.31 -6.02 25.07
N SER A 174 4.58 -6.01 24.65
CA SER A 174 5.68 -6.69 25.33
C SER A 174 6.83 -5.75 25.65
N HIS A 175 7.52 -6.03 26.76
CA HIS A 175 8.62 -5.24 27.31
C HIS A 175 9.97 -5.83 26.91
N TYR A 176 10.87 -4.97 26.42
CA TYR A 176 12.19 -5.35 25.90
C TYR A 176 13.29 -4.46 26.48
N GLY A 177 14.45 -5.07 26.73
CA GLY A 177 15.69 -4.38 27.05
C GLY A 177 16.66 -4.41 25.87
N VAL A 178 17.29 -3.29 25.55
CA VAL A 178 18.39 -3.19 24.58
C VAL A 178 19.70 -2.93 25.29
N ILE A 179 20.76 -3.61 24.87
CA ILE A 179 22.07 -3.61 25.52
C ILE A 179 23.13 -3.20 24.50
N LEU A 180 23.94 -2.21 24.84
CA LEU A 180 25.21 -1.88 24.19
C LEU A 180 26.36 -2.39 25.05
N THR A 181 27.34 -3.06 24.43
CA THR A 181 28.48 -3.64 25.15
C THR A 181 29.80 -2.99 24.77
N HIS A 182 30.84 -3.26 25.56
CA HIS A 182 32.22 -2.87 25.25
C HIS A 182 32.80 -3.56 24.00
N ALA A 183 32.09 -4.53 23.40
CA ALA A 183 32.53 -5.15 22.16
C ALA A 183 32.36 -4.22 20.94
N LEU A 184 31.47 -3.22 21.00
CA LEU A 184 31.34 -2.21 19.95
C LEU A 184 32.49 -1.20 20.05
N LYS A 185 33.18 -0.94 18.93
CA LYS A 185 34.40 -0.11 18.92
C LYS A 185 34.35 0.99 17.87
N GLY A 186 35.14 2.04 18.13
CA GLY A 186 35.48 3.05 17.14
C GLY A 186 36.53 2.61 16.14
N LEU A 187 36.76 3.44 15.12
CA LEU A 187 37.85 3.23 14.15
C LEU A 187 39.25 3.25 14.78
N ASP A 188 39.39 3.81 15.98
CA ASP A 188 40.62 3.80 16.78
C ASP A 188 40.81 2.50 17.59
N GLY A 189 39.84 1.57 17.51
CA GLY A 189 39.83 0.30 18.23
C GLY A 189 39.42 0.41 19.71
N THR A 190 39.06 1.60 20.19
CA THR A 190 38.60 1.80 21.57
C THR A 190 37.12 1.42 21.72
N PRO A 191 36.70 0.81 22.85
CA PRO A 191 35.28 0.56 23.13
C PRO A 191 34.49 1.86 23.18
N ILE A 192 33.23 1.81 22.72
CA ILE A 192 32.31 2.95 22.86
C ILE A 192 32.12 3.37 24.33
N THR A 193 31.71 4.61 24.54
CA THR A 193 31.41 5.19 25.86
C THR A 193 30.03 5.86 25.90
N THR A 194 29.58 6.25 27.08
CA THR A 194 28.33 6.99 27.31
C THR A 194 28.47 7.93 28.49
N ASP A 195 27.71 9.03 28.50
CA ASP A 195 27.63 9.96 29.65
C ASP A 195 26.34 9.81 30.45
N VAL A 196 25.45 8.92 30.00
CA VAL A 196 24.22 8.61 30.70
C VAL A 196 24.33 7.25 31.39
N GLN A 197 23.77 7.17 32.59
CA GLN A 197 23.74 5.93 33.36
C GLN A 197 22.54 5.09 32.97
N SER A 198 22.74 3.77 32.95
CA SER A 198 21.65 2.81 32.79
C SER A 198 20.76 2.79 34.02
N SER A 199 19.46 2.53 33.84
CA SER A 199 18.51 2.33 34.94
C SER A 199 18.94 1.14 35.82
N GLN A 200 19.02 1.35 37.14
CA GLN A 200 19.34 0.27 38.08
C GLN A 200 18.28 -0.82 38.08
N THR A 201 17.00 -0.43 37.97
CA THR A 201 15.89 -1.38 37.87
C THR A 201 16.03 -2.29 36.66
N LEU A 202 16.38 -1.72 35.50
CA LEU A 202 16.59 -2.51 34.27
C LEU A 202 17.81 -3.43 34.40
N LEU A 203 18.90 -2.96 35.01
CA LEU A 203 20.08 -3.80 35.26
C LEU A 203 19.76 -4.99 36.19
N GLU A 204 18.96 -4.78 37.24
CA GLU A 204 18.50 -5.85 38.13
C GLU A 204 17.58 -6.85 37.41
N GLU A 205 16.69 -6.36 36.55
CA GLU A 205 15.83 -7.21 35.74
C GLU A 205 16.63 -8.04 34.72
N LEU A 206 17.61 -7.44 34.05
CA LEU A 206 18.54 -8.15 33.17
C LEU A 206 19.32 -9.24 33.91
N LYS A 207 19.83 -8.95 35.13
CA LYS A 207 20.48 -9.95 35.98
C LYS A 207 19.52 -11.10 36.33
N THR A 208 18.28 -10.77 36.67
CA THR A 208 17.24 -11.76 36.99
C THR A 208 16.91 -12.63 35.77
N ALA A 209 16.95 -12.06 34.58
CA ALA A 209 16.81 -12.76 33.31
C ALA A 209 18.07 -13.58 32.91
N GLY A 210 19.12 -13.60 33.74
CA GLY A 210 20.34 -14.38 33.51
C GLY A 210 21.36 -13.69 32.58
N ILE A 211 21.20 -12.39 32.32
CA ILE A 211 22.11 -11.63 31.45
C ILE A 211 23.30 -11.11 32.25
N ASN A 212 24.52 -11.34 31.76
CA ASN A 212 25.73 -10.76 32.35
C ASN A 212 25.74 -9.25 32.12
N THR A 213 25.75 -8.47 33.21
CA THR A 213 25.76 -7.01 33.15
C THR A 213 27.14 -6.38 33.20
N GLN A 214 28.22 -7.15 33.37
CA GLN A 214 29.57 -6.60 33.50
C GLN A 214 30.08 -5.93 32.22
N ASP A 215 29.67 -6.44 31.06
CA ASP A 215 30.13 -5.95 29.76
C ASP A 215 29.25 -4.82 29.18
N ILE A 216 28.25 -4.36 29.93
CA ILE A 216 27.27 -3.37 29.48
C ILE A 216 27.85 -1.95 29.60
N VAL A 217 27.91 -1.25 28.47
CA VAL A 217 28.20 0.20 28.42
C VAL A 217 26.93 0.99 28.75
N TYR A 218 25.81 0.63 28.12
CA TYR A 218 24.52 1.25 28.34
C TYR A 218 23.39 0.27 28.01
N CYS A 219 22.29 0.33 28.76
CA CYS A 219 21.05 -0.35 28.42
C CYS A 219 19.83 0.55 28.62
N TRP A 220 18.82 0.36 27.77
CA TRP A 220 17.53 1.03 27.88
C TRP A 220 16.39 0.05 27.57
N GLU A 221 15.17 0.49 27.83
CA GLU A 221 13.97 -0.33 27.68
C GLU A 221 12.94 0.33 26.75
N PHE A 222 12.12 -0.50 26.14
CA PHE A 222 10.95 -0.06 25.37
C PHE A 222 9.82 -1.10 25.45
N THR A 223 8.59 -0.64 25.23
CA THR A 223 7.40 -1.50 25.17
C THR A 223 6.76 -1.45 23.80
N THR A 224 6.48 -2.61 23.20
CA THR A 224 5.83 -2.70 21.88
C THR A 224 4.33 -2.40 21.97
N GLN A 225 3.77 -1.80 20.91
CA GLN A 225 2.35 -1.48 20.80
C GLN A 225 1.48 -2.74 20.63
N SER A 226 0.18 -2.58 20.82
CA SER A 226 -0.81 -3.53 20.33
C SER A 226 -0.81 -3.53 18.79
N ILE A 227 -0.71 -4.70 18.17
CA ILE A 227 -0.72 -4.85 16.71
C ILE A 227 -2.06 -5.44 16.26
N THR A 228 -2.40 -6.63 16.77
CA THR A 228 -3.54 -7.43 16.31
C THR A 228 -4.81 -7.21 17.14
N ARG A 229 -4.65 -6.61 18.34
CA ARG A 229 -5.72 -6.45 19.34
C ARG A 229 -7.01 -5.88 18.77
N ASN A 230 -6.95 -4.75 18.06
CA ASN A 230 -8.15 -4.07 17.57
C ASN A 230 -8.91 -4.91 16.53
N LEU A 231 -8.22 -5.56 15.60
CA LEU A 231 -8.87 -6.43 14.62
C LEU A 231 -9.52 -7.64 15.30
N LYS A 232 -8.86 -8.23 16.32
CA LYS A 232 -9.43 -9.32 17.13
C LYS A 232 -10.71 -8.88 17.85
N LEU A 233 -10.69 -7.72 18.52
CA LEU A 233 -11.85 -7.16 19.22
C LEU A 233 -13.01 -6.86 18.26
N ILE A 234 -12.74 -6.23 17.11
CA ILE A 234 -13.76 -5.92 16.10
C ILE A 234 -14.37 -7.22 15.57
N ARG A 235 -13.53 -8.20 15.23
CA ARG A 235 -14.00 -9.50 14.74
C ARG A 235 -14.90 -10.16 15.78
N GLU A 236 -14.44 -10.32 17.01
CA GLU A 236 -15.26 -10.90 18.09
C GLU A 236 -16.60 -10.16 18.25
N GLY A 237 -16.57 -8.82 18.20
CA GLY A 237 -17.77 -7.99 18.27
C GLY A 237 -18.78 -8.25 17.15
N LEU A 238 -18.31 -8.37 15.90
CA LEU A 238 -19.15 -8.75 14.76
C LEU A 238 -19.79 -10.13 14.96
N TYR A 239 -19.12 -11.06 15.64
CA TYR A 239 -19.68 -12.36 16.00
C TYR A 239 -20.45 -12.36 17.36
N GLY A 240 -20.76 -11.19 17.91
CA GLY A 240 -21.59 -11.04 19.11
C GLY A 240 -20.86 -11.35 20.42
N LYS A 241 -19.53 -11.28 20.42
CA LYS A 241 -18.67 -11.62 21.58
C LYS A 241 -17.87 -10.40 22.04
N GLY A 242 -17.40 -10.47 23.29
CA GLY A 242 -16.51 -9.47 23.86
C GLY A 242 -17.13 -8.07 24.02
N MET A 243 -16.26 -7.08 24.22
CA MET A 243 -16.67 -5.70 24.55
C MET A 243 -17.30 -4.91 23.39
N LEU A 244 -17.24 -5.46 22.17
CA LEU A 244 -17.83 -4.88 20.97
C LEU A 244 -19.03 -5.72 20.45
N SER A 245 -19.61 -6.58 21.29
CA SER A 245 -20.70 -7.51 20.90
C SER A 245 -21.91 -6.83 20.26
N GLN A 246 -22.15 -5.54 20.55
CA GLN A 246 -23.17 -4.72 19.92
C GLN A 246 -23.01 -4.61 18.38
N LEU A 247 -21.78 -4.75 17.86
CA LEU A 247 -21.52 -4.69 16.42
C LEU A 247 -22.32 -5.76 15.66
N SER A 248 -22.52 -6.95 16.24
CA SER A 248 -23.31 -8.01 15.60
C SER A 248 -24.74 -7.58 15.24
N SER A 249 -25.40 -6.87 16.15
CA SER A 249 -26.77 -6.33 15.96
C SER A 249 -26.81 -5.06 15.11
N GLN A 250 -25.78 -4.23 15.18
CA GLN A 250 -25.68 -3.00 14.37
C GLN A 250 -25.36 -3.29 12.91
N TYR A 251 -24.65 -4.39 12.66
CA TYR A 251 -24.17 -4.82 11.34
C TYR A 251 -24.57 -6.27 11.09
N PRO A 252 -25.87 -6.54 10.82
CA PRO A 252 -26.35 -7.88 10.49
C PRO A 252 -25.67 -8.39 9.20
N PRO A 253 -25.40 -9.69 9.10
CA PRO A 253 -24.64 -10.26 7.99
C PRO A 253 -25.54 -10.53 6.78
N GLN A 254 -26.00 -9.47 6.13
CA GLN A 254 -26.85 -9.54 4.95
C GLN A 254 -26.34 -8.62 3.84
N PHE A 255 -26.67 -8.93 2.58
CA PHE A 255 -26.52 -7.96 1.51
C PHE A 255 -27.44 -6.76 1.79
N ARG A 256 -26.92 -5.56 1.54
CA ARG A 256 -27.71 -4.33 1.55
C ARG A 256 -28.60 -4.29 0.31
N GLU A 257 -28.02 -4.58 -0.84
CA GLU A 257 -28.72 -4.63 -2.12
C GLU A 257 -27.98 -5.54 -3.11
N ILE A 258 -28.75 -6.12 -4.02
CA ILE A 258 -28.27 -6.64 -5.30
C ILE A 258 -28.65 -5.59 -6.34
N SER A 259 -27.69 -5.15 -7.14
CA SER A 259 -27.84 -4.02 -8.06
C SER A 259 -28.73 -4.38 -9.25
N ASP A 260 -29.76 -3.57 -9.49
CA ASP A 260 -30.51 -3.57 -10.75
C ASP A 260 -29.64 -3.00 -11.88
N LEU A 261 -29.23 -3.86 -12.82
CA LEU A 261 -28.28 -3.57 -13.90
C LEU A 261 -28.96 -2.99 -15.14
N LYS A 262 -30.30 -3.03 -15.21
CA LYS A 262 -31.14 -2.41 -16.25
C LYS A 262 -30.68 -2.68 -17.69
N THR A 263 -30.26 -3.89 -18.01
CA THR A 263 -29.65 -4.22 -19.31
C THR A 263 -30.64 -4.54 -20.42
N PHE A 264 -31.69 -3.74 -20.63
CA PHE A 264 -32.73 -4.01 -21.63
C PHE A 264 -32.22 -3.91 -23.09
N PRO A 265 -32.67 -4.76 -24.04
CA PRO A 265 -33.50 -5.97 -23.91
C PRO A 265 -32.67 -7.24 -23.62
N PHE A 266 -31.45 -7.09 -23.11
CA PHE A 266 -30.48 -8.17 -22.91
C PHE A 266 -30.55 -8.82 -21.51
N ASP A 267 -31.53 -8.43 -20.68
CA ASP A 267 -31.80 -9.03 -19.38
C ASP A 267 -32.12 -10.54 -19.55
N ILE A 268 -31.53 -11.41 -18.70
CA ILE A 268 -31.74 -12.87 -18.76
C ILE A 268 -33.15 -13.18 -18.26
N ASP A 269 -34.04 -13.69 -19.11
CA ASP A 269 -35.41 -14.04 -18.72
C ASP A 269 -36.18 -12.89 -18.02
N GLY A 270 -35.81 -11.63 -18.32
CA GLY A 270 -36.36 -10.44 -17.65
C GLY A 270 -35.79 -10.16 -16.25
N ASN A 271 -34.73 -10.86 -15.83
CA ASN A 271 -34.00 -10.63 -14.59
C ASN A 271 -32.85 -9.63 -14.81
N SER A 272 -33.04 -8.40 -14.34
CA SER A 272 -32.05 -7.33 -14.45
C SER A 272 -30.96 -7.34 -13.37
N TYR A 273 -30.94 -8.32 -12.48
CA TYR A 273 -29.95 -8.42 -11.40
C TYR A 273 -28.78 -9.36 -11.71
N THR A 274 -28.89 -10.12 -12.80
CA THR A 274 -27.85 -11.01 -13.31
C THR A 274 -27.40 -10.55 -14.68
N LEU A 275 -26.10 -10.64 -14.97
CA LEU A 275 -25.54 -10.21 -16.24
C LEU A 275 -24.81 -11.34 -16.95
N THR A 276 -25.19 -11.66 -18.20
CA THR A 276 -24.47 -12.69 -18.96
C THR A 276 -23.04 -12.23 -19.31
N PRO A 277 -22.11 -13.18 -19.49
CA PRO A 277 -20.80 -12.91 -20.07
C PRO A 277 -20.85 -12.10 -21.37
N THR A 278 -21.74 -12.44 -22.30
CA THR A 278 -21.85 -11.77 -23.59
C THR A 278 -22.28 -10.30 -23.45
N VAL A 279 -23.18 -9.98 -22.52
CA VAL A 279 -23.62 -8.59 -22.33
C VAL A 279 -22.55 -7.79 -21.62
N LEU A 280 -21.91 -8.34 -20.58
CA LEU A 280 -20.82 -7.66 -19.89
C LEU A 280 -19.65 -7.37 -20.84
N GLN A 281 -19.33 -8.32 -21.73
CA GLN A 281 -18.33 -8.15 -22.77
C GLN A 281 -18.66 -6.96 -23.69
N LYS A 282 -19.89 -6.88 -24.20
CA LYS A 282 -20.36 -5.73 -25.02
C LYS A 282 -20.24 -4.40 -24.27
N VAL A 283 -20.58 -4.36 -22.99
CA VAL A 283 -20.44 -3.15 -22.16
C VAL A 283 -18.97 -2.71 -22.12
N PHE A 284 -18.03 -3.63 -21.88
CA PHE A 284 -16.61 -3.29 -21.86
C PHE A 284 -16.08 -2.85 -23.22
N VAL A 285 -16.44 -3.52 -24.31
CA VAL A 285 -16.05 -3.13 -25.68
C VAL A 285 -16.51 -1.71 -25.99
N ASN A 286 -17.77 -1.37 -25.66
CA ASN A 286 -18.29 -0.04 -25.90
C ASN A 286 -17.58 1.01 -25.02
N LEU A 287 -17.29 0.71 -23.75
CA LEU A 287 -16.57 1.63 -22.86
C LEU A 287 -15.11 1.84 -23.29
N THR A 288 -14.39 0.79 -23.72
CA THR A 288 -13.01 0.91 -24.17
C THR A 288 -12.91 1.61 -25.52
N SER A 289 -13.85 1.34 -26.44
CA SER A 289 -13.98 2.08 -27.70
C SER A 289 -14.19 3.57 -27.46
N LEU A 290 -15.14 3.91 -26.58
CA LEU A 290 -15.43 5.29 -26.23
C LEU A 290 -14.22 5.98 -25.59
N ALA A 291 -13.53 5.29 -24.69
CA ALA A 291 -12.33 5.82 -24.06
C ALA A 291 -11.17 6.04 -25.04
N ALA A 292 -11.03 5.18 -26.05
CA ALA A 292 -10.05 5.36 -27.12
C ALA A 292 -10.35 6.61 -27.97
N LYS A 293 -11.63 6.85 -28.30
CA LYS A 293 -12.08 8.08 -28.99
C LYS A 293 -11.86 9.35 -28.15
N LEU A 294 -11.83 9.22 -26.82
CA LEU A 294 -11.51 10.31 -25.90
C LEU A 294 -10.00 10.46 -25.64
N HIS A 295 -9.16 9.67 -26.31
CA HIS A 295 -7.70 9.61 -26.10
C HIS A 295 -7.31 9.29 -24.65
N LEU A 296 -8.15 8.55 -23.93
CA LEU A 296 -7.83 8.06 -22.59
C LEU A 296 -6.94 6.81 -22.64
N ILE A 297 -7.06 6.01 -23.70
CA ILE A 297 -6.29 4.78 -23.95
C ILE A 297 -6.02 4.60 -25.45
N ASP A 298 -5.03 3.79 -25.80
CA ASP A 298 -4.68 3.43 -27.19
C ASP A 298 -5.56 2.29 -27.78
N GLY A 299 -6.65 1.92 -27.09
CA GLY A 299 -7.52 0.77 -27.41
C GLY A 299 -7.15 -0.51 -26.65
N PHE A 300 -8.16 -1.33 -26.31
CA PHE A 300 -7.99 -2.58 -25.55
C PHE A 300 -8.83 -3.70 -26.17
N PRO A 301 -8.22 -4.78 -26.72
CA PRO A 301 -8.94 -5.86 -27.38
C PRO A 301 -9.53 -6.83 -26.34
N PHE A 302 -10.56 -6.37 -25.64
CA PHE A 302 -11.19 -7.10 -24.54
C PHE A 302 -11.67 -8.50 -24.99
N ASP A 303 -12.23 -8.60 -26.19
CA ASP A 303 -12.82 -9.82 -26.75
C ASP A 303 -11.83 -10.94 -27.04
N GLU A 304 -10.55 -10.59 -27.25
CA GLU A 304 -9.49 -11.55 -27.54
C GLU A 304 -8.84 -12.10 -26.26
N LEU A 305 -9.02 -11.41 -25.14
CA LEU A 305 -8.25 -11.62 -23.92
C LEU A 305 -8.99 -12.36 -22.82
N ILE A 306 -10.32 -12.30 -22.83
CA ILE A 306 -11.14 -12.77 -21.71
C ILE A 306 -12.06 -13.89 -22.18
N ASP A 307 -11.81 -15.10 -21.66
CA ASP A 307 -12.73 -16.22 -21.78
C ASP A 307 -13.58 -16.32 -20.50
N TRP A 308 -14.90 -16.44 -20.68
CA TRP A 308 -15.88 -16.68 -19.61
C TRP A 308 -16.79 -17.87 -19.93
N SER A 309 -16.30 -18.81 -20.75
CA SER A 309 -17.02 -20.01 -21.18
C SER A 309 -17.61 -20.84 -20.03
N SER A 310 -16.99 -20.81 -18.86
CA SER A 310 -17.43 -21.53 -17.65
C SER A 310 -18.28 -20.68 -16.69
N VAL A 311 -18.39 -19.36 -16.91
CA VAL A 311 -19.20 -18.46 -16.08
C VAL A 311 -20.63 -18.40 -16.62
N ASN A 312 -21.63 -18.52 -15.74
CA ASN A 312 -23.04 -18.44 -16.09
C ASN A 312 -23.50 -16.98 -16.17
N TYR A 313 -23.31 -16.23 -15.07
CA TYR A 313 -23.66 -14.82 -14.97
C TYR A 313 -22.84 -14.12 -13.89
N PHE A 314 -22.89 -12.79 -13.92
CA PHE A 314 -22.30 -11.90 -12.94
C PHE A 314 -23.37 -11.21 -12.09
N VAL A 315 -23.02 -10.94 -10.84
CA VAL A 315 -23.87 -10.24 -9.85
C VAL A 315 -23.07 -9.09 -9.28
N PHE A 316 -23.74 -7.95 -9.08
CA PHE A 316 -23.17 -6.78 -8.41
C PHE A 316 -24.07 -6.38 -7.25
N GLY A 317 -23.50 -5.77 -6.22
CA GLY A 317 -24.28 -5.29 -5.09
C GLY A 317 -23.42 -4.66 -4.03
N SER A 318 -24.01 -4.50 -2.85
CA SER A 318 -23.29 -4.03 -1.67
C SER A 318 -23.75 -4.70 -0.39
N TYR A 319 -22.92 -4.67 0.64
CA TYR A 319 -23.29 -4.97 2.02
C TYR A 319 -22.80 -3.85 2.95
N LEU A 320 -23.36 -3.74 4.15
CA LEU A 320 -22.94 -2.73 5.12
C LEU A 320 -21.84 -3.27 6.03
N SER A 321 -20.74 -2.52 6.16
CA SER A 321 -19.63 -2.79 7.07
C SER A 321 -19.45 -1.64 8.07
N PRO A 322 -18.97 -1.90 9.31
CA PRO A 322 -18.58 -0.83 10.23
C PRO A 322 -17.31 -0.13 9.76
N GLN A 323 -17.43 1.17 9.45
CA GLN A 323 -16.29 2.02 9.11
C GLN A 323 -15.72 2.71 10.36
N PHE A 324 -14.46 2.44 10.70
CA PHE A 324 -13.77 3.01 11.86
C PHE A 324 -12.80 4.15 11.48
N ASN A 325 -12.27 4.17 10.25
CA ASN A 325 -11.21 5.10 9.87
C ASN A 325 -11.68 6.53 9.52
N LYS A 326 -12.98 6.83 9.58
CA LYS A 326 -13.52 8.17 9.24
C LYS A 326 -13.26 9.24 10.29
N ASN A 327 -13.10 8.84 11.55
CA ASN A 327 -12.94 9.77 12.67
C ASN A 327 -11.47 10.12 12.96
N ASN A 328 -10.51 9.61 12.17
CA ASN A 328 -9.06 9.81 12.37
C ASN A 328 -8.60 9.58 13.82
N SER A 329 -9.13 8.54 14.48
CA SER A 329 -8.89 8.24 15.90
C SER A 329 -8.60 6.75 16.09
N GLU A 330 -7.78 6.42 17.10
CA GLU A 330 -7.59 5.03 17.56
C GLU A 330 -8.81 4.43 18.26
N SER A 331 -9.84 5.23 18.58
CA SER A 331 -11.02 4.79 19.32
C SER A 331 -11.91 3.82 18.53
N LEU A 332 -12.26 2.69 19.16
CA LEU A 332 -13.22 1.72 18.64
C LEU A 332 -14.66 1.98 19.12
N GLN A 333 -14.92 3.08 19.82
CA GLN A 333 -16.23 3.34 20.44
C GLN A 333 -17.31 3.76 19.42
N SER A 334 -16.91 4.24 18.25
CA SER A 334 -17.82 4.72 17.20
C SER A 334 -17.45 4.13 15.85
N SER A 335 -18.43 3.57 15.17
CA SER A 335 -18.36 3.19 13.75
C SER A 335 -19.55 3.78 13.01
N VAL A 336 -19.41 4.00 11.71
CA VAL A 336 -20.54 4.39 10.84
C VAL A 336 -20.79 3.29 9.80
N PRO A 337 -22.04 2.99 9.45
CA PRO A 337 -22.33 2.05 8.36
C PRO A 337 -21.88 2.63 7.03
N GLU A 338 -21.11 1.85 6.28
CA GLU A 338 -20.68 2.19 4.92
C GLU A 338 -20.95 1.02 3.97
N PRO A 339 -21.48 1.28 2.76
CA PRO A 339 -21.58 0.24 1.74
C PRO A 339 -20.20 -0.19 1.26
N VAL A 340 -19.99 -1.50 1.24
CA VAL A 340 -18.89 -2.15 0.54
C VAL A 340 -19.44 -2.80 -0.72
N TYR A 341 -18.98 -2.34 -1.87
CA TYR A 341 -19.45 -2.79 -3.17
C TYR A 341 -18.70 -4.03 -3.62
N PHE A 342 -19.41 -4.97 -4.22
CA PHE A 342 -18.85 -6.23 -4.71
C PHE A 342 -19.24 -6.53 -6.15
N MET A 343 -18.44 -7.38 -6.78
CA MET A 343 -18.75 -8.12 -7.99
C MET A 343 -18.61 -9.60 -7.67
N MET A 344 -19.51 -10.43 -8.19
CA MET A 344 -19.45 -11.88 -8.09
C MET A 344 -19.65 -12.52 -9.47
N ALA A 345 -18.89 -13.58 -9.75
CA ALA A 345 -19.03 -14.42 -10.94
C ALA A 345 -19.54 -15.81 -10.54
N ILE A 346 -20.67 -16.22 -11.09
CA ILE A 346 -21.34 -17.49 -10.77
C ILE A 346 -20.97 -18.55 -11.82
N PRO A 347 -20.50 -19.74 -11.44
CA PRO A 347 -20.20 -20.83 -12.38
C PRO A 347 -21.43 -21.37 -13.09
N LYS A 348 -21.22 -21.97 -14.26
CA LYS A 348 -22.23 -22.86 -14.87
C LYS A 348 -22.30 -24.17 -14.11
N GLU A 349 -23.52 -24.69 -13.96
CA GLU A 349 -23.69 -26.06 -13.48
C GLU A 349 -23.15 -27.07 -14.49
N THR A 350 -22.52 -28.12 -13.98
CA THR A 350 -22.07 -29.27 -14.76
C THR A 350 -22.42 -30.55 -13.99
N PRO A 351 -22.28 -31.75 -14.59
CA PRO A 351 -22.41 -32.99 -13.81
C PRO A 351 -21.44 -33.10 -12.62
N GLY A 352 -20.29 -32.40 -12.67
CA GLY A 352 -19.27 -32.43 -11.62
C GLY A 352 -19.43 -31.38 -10.52
N HIS A 353 -20.13 -30.27 -10.77
CA HIS A 353 -20.29 -29.17 -9.82
C HIS A 353 -21.69 -28.53 -9.98
N LYS A 354 -22.39 -28.33 -8.86
CA LYS A 354 -23.74 -27.75 -8.80
C LYS A 354 -23.84 -26.71 -7.68
N ALA A 355 -24.83 -25.83 -7.78
CA ALA A 355 -25.13 -24.88 -6.71
C ALA A 355 -25.56 -25.61 -5.41
N PRO A 356 -25.29 -25.05 -4.22
CA PRO A 356 -24.58 -23.79 -3.98
C PRO A 356 -23.06 -23.93 -4.15
N PHE A 357 -22.45 -23.01 -4.92
CA PHE A 357 -21.01 -23.05 -5.17
C PHE A 357 -20.20 -22.52 -3.98
N PRO A 358 -19.02 -23.12 -3.68
CA PRO A 358 -18.03 -22.54 -2.77
C PRO A 358 -17.51 -21.18 -3.29
N ILE A 359 -16.98 -20.37 -2.37
CA ILE A 359 -16.55 -19.00 -2.64
C ILE A 359 -15.03 -18.91 -2.69
N THR A 360 -14.51 -18.26 -3.72
CA THR A 360 -13.15 -17.74 -3.79
C THR A 360 -13.20 -16.21 -3.70
N ILE A 361 -12.67 -15.66 -2.62
CA ILE A 361 -12.50 -14.22 -2.46
C ILE A 361 -11.24 -13.81 -3.24
N PHE A 362 -11.41 -12.87 -4.17
CA PHE A 362 -10.30 -12.26 -4.88
C PHE A 362 -9.97 -10.88 -4.28
N GLY A 363 -8.71 -10.63 -3.96
CA GLY A 363 -8.18 -9.34 -3.53
C GLY A 363 -7.47 -8.62 -4.67
N HIS A 364 -8.00 -7.49 -5.10
CA HIS A 364 -7.49 -6.72 -6.25
C HIS A 364 -6.18 -5.95 -5.94
N GLY A 365 -5.52 -5.47 -7.00
CA GLY A 365 -4.30 -4.67 -6.90
C GLY A 365 -4.54 -3.23 -6.46
N ASN A 366 -3.47 -2.52 -6.06
CA ASN A 366 -3.57 -1.10 -5.73
C ASN A 366 -4.01 -0.29 -6.96
N LYS A 367 -4.79 0.77 -6.75
CA LYS A 367 -5.37 1.62 -7.81
C LYS A 367 -6.31 0.92 -8.80
N ARG A 368 -6.72 -0.32 -8.49
CA ARG A 368 -7.72 -1.09 -9.22
C ARG A 368 -9.05 -1.11 -8.46
N ASN A 369 -9.93 -2.07 -8.73
CA ASN A 369 -11.26 -2.16 -8.14
C ASN A 369 -11.80 -3.60 -8.17
N ARG A 370 -13.05 -3.77 -7.73
CA ARG A 370 -13.76 -5.05 -7.68
C ARG A 370 -13.87 -5.83 -9.00
N ILE A 371 -13.73 -5.17 -10.14
CA ILE A 371 -13.85 -5.79 -11.47
C ILE A 371 -12.65 -6.68 -11.81
N ASP A 372 -11.47 -6.46 -11.21
CA ASP A 372 -10.24 -7.21 -11.53
C ASP A 372 -10.39 -8.74 -11.50
N ALA A 373 -11.35 -9.27 -10.72
CA ALA A 373 -11.65 -10.71 -10.69
C ALA A 373 -12.00 -11.30 -12.05
N ILE A 374 -12.41 -10.49 -13.03
CA ILE A 374 -12.76 -10.98 -14.37
C ILE A 374 -11.69 -11.84 -15.00
N GLY A 375 -10.40 -11.55 -14.75
CA GLY A 375 -9.30 -12.29 -15.34
C GLY A 375 -9.07 -13.68 -14.73
N LEU A 376 -9.63 -13.94 -13.54
CA LEU A 376 -9.53 -15.24 -12.85
C LEU A 376 -10.86 -15.99 -12.77
N ALA A 377 -11.99 -15.29 -12.93
CA ALA A 377 -13.34 -15.81 -12.72
C ALA A 377 -13.62 -17.11 -13.49
N ASN A 378 -13.23 -17.16 -14.77
CA ASN A 378 -13.44 -18.36 -15.59
C ASN A 378 -12.69 -19.56 -15.05
N LYS A 379 -11.44 -19.37 -14.61
CA LYS A 379 -10.63 -20.48 -14.10
C LYS A 379 -11.20 -21.05 -12.82
N MET A 380 -11.75 -20.21 -11.94
CA MET A 380 -12.41 -20.68 -10.72
C MET A 380 -13.71 -21.39 -11.05
N ALA A 381 -14.47 -20.87 -12.02
CA ALA A 381 -15.71 -21.48 -12.49
C ALA A 381 -15.49 -22.87 -13.13
N GLU A 382 -14.38 -23.11 -13.84
CA GLU A 382 -14.00 -24.45 -14.31
C GLU A 382 -13.91 -25.47 -13.16
N GLY A 383 -13.49 -25.03 -11.97
CA GLY A 383 -13.45 -25.83 -10.75
C GLY A 383 -14.73 -25.83 -9.91
N GLY A 384 -15.81 -25.24 -10.41
CA GLY A 384 -17.06 -25.11 -9.66
C GLY A 384 -16.96 -24.16 -8.46
N MET A 385 -16.12 -23.13 -8.52
CA MET A 385 -16.00 -22.09 -7.48
C MET A 385 -16.49 -20.75 -8.01
N ALA A 386 -17.37 -20.09 -7.27
CA ALA A 386 -17.76 -18.71 -7.53
C ALA A 386 -16.66 -17.76 -7.07
N THR A 387 -16.43 -16.68 -7.81
CA THR A 387 -15.44 -15.66 -7.44
C THR A 387 -16.15 -14.42 -6.96
N ILE A 388 -15.78 -13.88 -5.80
CA ILE A 388 -16.26 -12.59 -5.29
C ILE A 388 -15.10 -11.64 -5.02
N THR A 389 -15.27 -10.37 -5.37
CA THR A 389 -14.32 -9.30 -5.08
C THR A 389 -15.06 -8.11 -4.51
N ILE A 390 -14.45 -7.43 -3.55
CA ILE A 390 -14.94 -6.16 -3.01
C ILE A 390 -14.04 -5.01 -3.41
N ASP A 391 -14.56 -3.80 -3.44
CA ASP A 391 -13.72 -2.61 -3.40
C ASP A 391 -13.10 -2.47 -2.01
N ALA A 392 -11.77 -2.58 -1.94
CA ALA A 392 -11.03 -2.27 -0.73
C ALA A 392 -11.31 -0.84 -0.24
N ALA A 393 -11.01 -0.54 1.03
CA ALA A 393 -11.21 0.81 1.54
C ALA A 393 -10.44 1.83 0.68
N GLY A 394 -11.09 2.93 0.30
CA GLY A 394 -10.50 3.95 -0.59
C GLY A 394 -10.35 3.53 -2.06
N HIS A 395 -10.92 2.41 -2.49
CA HIS A 395 -10.83 1.92 -3.86
C HIS A 395 -12.19 1.85 -4.56
N GLY A 396 -12.15 1.82 -5.89
CA GLY A 396 -13.32 1.66 -6.74
C GLY A 396 -14.16 2.94 -6.86
N PRO A 397 -14.76 3.20 -8.04
CA PRO A 397 -14.38 2.65 -9.34
C PRO A 397 -12.92 3.03 -9.69
N ASP A 398 -12.26 2.34 -10.63
CA ASP A 398 -10.91 2.79 -11.03
C ASP A 398 -10.97 4.15 -11.73
N ASN A 399 -9.82 4.85 -11.75
CA ASN A 399 -9.73 6.18 -12.33
C ASN A 399 -10.13 6.20 -13.81
N PHE A 400 -9.92 5.10 -14.54
CA PHE A 400 -10.23 5.01 -15.96
C PHE A 400 -11.75 5.01 -16.19
N LEU A 401 -12.48 4.11 -15.55
CA LEU A 401 -13.94 4.01 -15.64
C LEU A 401 -14.62 5.27 -15.06
N ALA A 402 -14.09 5.81 -13.97
CA ALA A 402 -14.58 7.05 -13.37
C ALA A 402 -14.38 8.28 -14.29
N ALA A 403 -13.31 8.30 -15.09
CA ALA A 403 -12.97 9.41 -15.97
C ALA A 403 -13.92 9.52 -17.18
N ILE A 404 -14.43 8.41 -17.72
CA ILE A 404 -15.27 8.39 -18.94
C ILE A 404 -16.39 9.44 -18.91
N PRO A 405 -17.32 9.46 -17.93
CA PRO A 405 -18.40 10.45 -17.90
C PRO A 405 -17.92 11.90 -17.78
N VAL A 406 -16.78 12.15 -17.13
CA VAL A 406 -16.19 13.48 -16.97
C VAL A 406 -15.59 13.95 -18.29
N TYR A 407 -14.79 13.10 -18.94
CA TYR A 407 -14.13 13.42 -20.20
C TYR A 407 -15.11 13.52 -21.36
N LEU A 408 -16.19 12.76 -21.37
CA LEU A 408 -17.28 12.93 -22.35
C LEU A 408 -17.86 14.34 -22.30
N LYS A 409 -18.13 14.87 -21.10
CA LYS A 409 -18.64 16.24 -20.97
C LYS A 409 -17.60 17.26 -21.46
N ARG A 410 -16.33 17.07 -21.10
CA ARG A 410 -15.23 17.94 -21.57
C ARG A 410 -15.11 17.92 -23.10
N PHE A 411 -15.19 16.74 -23.71
CA PHE A 411 -15.09 16.54 -25.16
C PHE A 411 -16.14 17.36 -25.94
N PHE A 412 -17.38 17.44 -25.45
CA PHE A 412 -18.41 18.25 -26.10
C PHE A 412 -18.32 19.75 -25.77
N THR A 413 -17.70 20.12 -24.65
CA THR A 413 -17.67 21.53 -24.16
C THR A 413 -16.47 22.33 -24.72
N PHE A 414 -15.35 21.69 -25.08
CA PHE A 414 -14.14 22.40 -25.50
C PHE A 414 -13.97 22.45 -27.04
N PRO A 415 -13.99 23.63 -27.68
CA PRO A 415 -14.02 23.77 -29.15
C PRO A 415 -12.77 23.28 -29.90
N MET A 416 -11.62 23.16 -29.23
CA MET A 416 -10.35 22.75 -29.83
C MET A 416 -10.09 21.23 -29.77
N ALA A 417 -11.04 20.45 -29.23
CA ALA A 417 -10.80 19.05 -28.86
C ALA A 417 -11.20 18.01 -29.92
N ALA A 418 -12.14 18.31 -30.83
CA ALA A 418 -12.66 17.32 -31.78
C ALA A 418 -13.39 17.92 -32.99
N THR A 419 -13.23 17.26 -34.14
CA THR A 419 -13.96 17.50 -35.40
C THR A 419 -15.44 17.13 -35.29
N SER A 420 -16.26 17.59 -36.24
CA SER A 420 -17.67 17.23 -36.31
C SER A 420 -17.90 15.73 -36.49
N GLU A 421 -17.04 15.07 -37.26
CA GLU A 421 -17.12 13.62 -37.51
C GLU A 421 -16.85 12.83 -36.23
N GLU A 422 -15.82 13.20 -35.46
CA GLU A 422 -15.53 12.58 -34.16
C GLU A 422 -16.69 12.78 -33.17
N LYS A 423 -17.32 13.96 -33.18
CA LYS A 423 -18.50 14.24 -32.33
C LYS A 423 -19.70 13.37 -32.69
N GLU A 424 -19.99 13.16 -33.96
CA GLU A 424 -21.08 12.26 -34.37
C GLU A 424 -20.76 10.79 -34.03
N ALA A 425 -19.51 10.36 -34.21
CA ALA A 425 -19.08 9.01 -33.84
C ALA A 425 -19.22 8.72 -32.33
N VAL A 426 -19.00 9.72 -31.47
CA VAL A 426 -19.24 9.62 -30.02
C VAL A 426 -20.74 9.63 -29.69
N LYS A 427 -21.55 10.42 -30.41
CA LYS A 427 -23.01 10.45 -30.21
C LYS A 427 -23.66 9.10 -30.52
N GLU A 428 -23.22 8.41 -31.57
CA GLU A 428 -23.74 7.07 -31.89
C GLU A 428 -23.42 6.04 -30.80
N GLU A 429 -22.20 6.03 -30.25
CA GLU A 429 -21.87 5.16 -29.12
C GLU A 429 -22.67 5.51 -27.85
N LEU A 430 -22.93 6.80 -27.60
CA LEU A 430 -23.83 7.21 -26.52
C LEU A 430 -25.25 6.69 -26.72
N LYS A 431 -25.74 6.60 -27.97
CA LYS A 431 -27.04 5.99 -28.27
C LYS A 431 -27.05 4.52 -27.91
N GLU A 432 -26.02 3.77 -28.31
CA GLU A 432 -25.89 2.34 -27.98
C GLU A 432 -25.83 2.11 -26.47
N LEU A 433 -24.96 2.84 -25.76
CA LEU A 433 -24.86 2.75 -24.30
C LEU A 433 -26.17 3.14 -23.61
N GLY A 434 -26.84 4.19 -24.08
CA GLY A 434 -28.14 4.59 -23.55
C GLY A 434 -29.19 3.51 -23.72
N GLN A 435 -29.27 2.89 -24.90
CA GLN A 435 -30.17 1.76 -25.15
C GLN A 435 -29.88 0.59 -24.20
N MET A 436 -28.61 0.23 -24.01
CA MET A 436 -28.20 -0.85 -23.11
C MET A 436 -28.68 -0.64 -21.68
N VAL A 437 -28.79 0.59 -21.18
CA VAL A 437 -29.28 0.87 -19.81
C VAL A 437 -30.73 1.37 -19.75
N GLY A 438 -31.50 1.15 -20.82
CA GLY A 438 -32.92 1.53 -20.90
C GLY A 438 -33.18 3.04 -20.95
N VAL A 439 -32.21 3.84 -21.40
CA VAL A 439 -32.35 5.29 -21.57
C VAL A 439 -32.71 5.61 -23.02
N THR A 440 -33.93 6.12 -23.24
CA THR A 440 -34.35 6.64 -24.54
C THR A 440 -33.67 7.98 -24.84
N ILE A 441 -33.06 8.07 -26.02
CA ILE A 441 -32.31 9.25 -26.48
C ILE A 441 -33.04 9.85 -27.68
N ASN A 442 -33.48 11.10 -27.56
CA ASN A 442 -34.14 11.83 -28.64
C ASN A 442 -33.15 12.81 -29.29
N ASP A 443 -33.42 13.22 -30.53
CA ASP A 443 -32.54 14.19 -31.23
C ASP A 443 -32.33 15.49 -30.45
N LYS A 444 -33.35 15.93 -29.68
CA LYS A 444 -33.25 17.10 -28.79
C LYS A 444 -32.16 16.96 -27.75
N ASP A 445 -31.92 15.75 -27.24
CA ASP A 445 -30.88 15.50 -26.24
C ASP A 445 -29.46 15.73 -26.79
N LEU A 446 -29.30 15.74 -28.12
CA LEU A 446 -28.01 15.85 -28.83
C LEU A 446 -27.77 17.24 -29.44
N GLN A 447 -28.66 18.22 -29.21
CA GLN A 447 -28.62 19.53 -29.88
C GLN A 447 -27.66 20.54 -29.25
N THR A 448 -27.43 20.47 -27.94
CA THR A 448 -26.58 21.45 -27.23
C THR A 448 -25.68 20.75 -26.22
N GLU A 449 -24.54 21.37 -25.91
CA GLU A 449 -23.59 20.87 -24.92
C GLU A 449 -24.25 20.62 -23.55
N SER A 450 -25.15 21.53 -23.13
CA SER A 450 -25.91 21.40 -21.89
C SER A 450 -26.86 20.20 -21.90
N LEU A 451 -27.52 19.94 -23.04
CA LEU A 451 -28.43 18.79 -23.21
C LEU A 451 -27.66 17.47 -23.24
N ILE A 452 -26.53 17.44 -23.96
CA ILE A 452 -25.64 16.27 -24.02
C ILE A 452 -25.05 15.99 -22.64
N GLY A 453 -24.62 17.01 -21.90
CA GLY A 453 -24.11 16.84 -20.53
C GLY A 453 -25.15 16.22 -19.59
N ARG A 454 -26.42 16.66 -19.67
CA ARG A 454 -27.54 16.04 -18.93
C ARG A 454 -27.82 14.61 -19.41
N LEU A 455 -27.70 14.34 -20.70
CA LEU A 455 -27.85 13.00 -21.25
C LEU A 455 -26.79 12.04 -20.69
N ILE A 456 -25.52 12.43 -20.72
CA ILE A 456 -24.40 11.67 -20.14
C ILE A 456 -24.70 11.36 -18.67
N ASP A 457 -25.13 12.35 -17.87
CA ASP A 457 -25.51 12.11 -16.48
C ASP A 457 -26.64 11.07 -16.33
N ARG A 458 -27.66 11.08 -17.20
CA ARG A 458 -28.75 10.10 -17.14
C ARG A 458 -28.30 8.67 -17.47
N ILE A 459 -27.41 8.52 -18.47
CA ILE A 459 -26.87 7.22 -18.89
C ILE A 459 -26.02 6.60 -17.78
N PHE A 460 -25.02 7.34 -17.28
CA PHE A 460 -24.05 6.83 -16.29
C PHE A 460 -24.59 6.80 -14.85
N ARG A 461 -25.84 7.20 -14.61
CA ARG A 461 -26.53 7.10 -13.30
C ARG A 461 -27.42 5.87 -13.17
N GLN A 462 -27.47 5.02 -14.19
CA GLN A 462 -28.35 3.85 -14.21
C GLN A 462 -27.63 2.56 -14.55
N GLY A 463 -28.22 1.45 -14.10
CA GLY A 463 -27.82 0.11 -14.48
C GLY A 463 -26.35 -0.21 -14.27
N ILE A 464 -25.81 -1.07 -15.13
CA ILE A 464 -24.41 -1.50 -15.10
C ILE A 464 -23.42 -0.32 -15.22
N LEU A 465 -23.75 0.75 -15.96
CA LEU A 465 -22.86 1.91 -16.11
C LEU A 465 -22.69 2.70 -14.81
N ARG A 466 -23.74 2.78 -13.99
CA ARG A 466 -23.67 3.35 -12.64
C ARG A 466 -22.74 2.54 -11.76
N VAL A 467 -22.93 1.22 -11.76
CA VAL A 467 -22.12 0.29 -10.99
C VAL A 467 -20.65 0.47 -11.37
N LEU A 468 -20.31 0.37 -12.66
CA LEU A 468 -18.91 0.39 -13.12
C LEU A 468 -18.21 1.75 -12.95
N THR A 469 -18.91 2.87 -13.12
CA THR A 469 -18.25 4.19 -13.20
C THR A 469 -18.48 5.10 -12.00
N ARG A 470 -19.36 4.74 -11.06
CA ARG A 470 -19.75 5.63 -9.94
C ARG A 470 -19.85 4.95 -8.57
N GLU A 471 -20.08 3.64 -8.52
CA GLU A 471 -20.14 2.91 -7.25
C GLU A 471 -18.74 2.43 -6.84
N GLY A 472 -18.37 2.74 -5.61
CA GLY A 472 -17.12 2.35 -4.99
C GLY A 472 -16.82 3.22 -3.76
N ARG A 473 -15.59 3.17 -3.28
CA ARG A 473 -15.16 3.78 -2.00
C ARG A 473 -13.99 4.76 -2.17
N ALA A 474 -13.55 4.99 -3.39
CA ALA A 474 -12.55 5.99 -3.71
C ALA A 474 -13.12 7.41 -3.54
N THR A 475 -12.23 8.35 -3.24
CA THR A 475 -12.54 9.78 -3.15
C THR A 475 -11.77 10.54 -4.21
N ASP A 476 -12.31 11.66 -4.67
CA ASP A 476 -11.58 12.62 -5.50
C ASP A 476 -10.63 13.41 -4.60
N VAL A 477 -9.33 13.10 -4.66
CA VAL A 477 -8.33 13.70 -3.77
C VAL A 477 -7.69 14.96 -4.35
N ASN A 478 -7.91 15.24 -5.64
CA ASN A 478 -7.32 16.37 -6.36
C ASN A 478 -8.36 17.42 -6.81
N GLU A 479 -9.65 17.18 -6.53
CA GLU A 479 -10.81 18.01 -6.86
C GLU A 479 -11.03 18.17 -8.39
N ASP A 480 -10.62 17.21 -9.23
CA ASP A 480 -10.78 17.25 -10.70
C ASP A 480 -12.12 16.68 -11.20
N GLY A 481 -12.94 16.14 -10.29
CA GLY A 481 -14.24 15.54 -10.54
C GLY A 481 -14.20 14.02 -10.77
N ILE A 482 -13.04 13.37 -10.67
CA ILE A 482 -12.82 11.94 -10.87
C ILE A 482 -12.39 11.32 -9.55
N THR A 483 -12.93 10.14 -9.21
CA THR A 483 -12.50 9.43 -8.00
C THR A 483 -11.13 8.79 -8.21
N ASP A 484 -10.25 8.93 -7.22
CA ASP A 484 -8.89 8.43 -7.28
C ASP A 484 -8.75 7.11 -6.51
N SER A 485 -9.02 5.99 -7.19
CA SER A 485 -8.93 4.66 -6.59
C SER A 485 -7.55 4.39 -6.03
N GLY A 486 -7.48 4.05 -4.73
CA GLY A 486 -6.26 3.62 -4.07
C GLY A 486 -5.17 4.69 -3.95
N GLU A 487 -5.46 5.96 -4.24
CA GLU A 487 -4.44 7.01 -4.26
C GLU A 487 -3.77 7.21 -2.90
N ASP A 488 -4.55 7.10 -1.82
CA ASP A 488 -4.04 7.24 -0.45
C ASP A 488 -3.57 5.91 0.19
N PHE A 489 -3.64 4.77 -0.53
CA PHE A 489 -3.14 3.48 -0.02
C PHE A 489 -1.65 3.57 0.33
N PHE A 490 -0.86 4.24 -0.51
CA PHE A 490 0.53 4.56 -0.25
C PHE A 490 0.72 6.08 -0.25
N SER A 491 0.55 6.67 0.93
CA SER A 491 0.68 8.12 1.16
C SER A 491 1.75 8.41 2.22
N ALA A 492 2.19 9.66 2.31
CA ALA A 492 3.08 10.09 3.39
C ALA A 492 2.34 10.13 4.73
N ASN A 493 1.00 10.18 4.73
CA ASN A 493 0.21 9.90 5.93
C ASN A 493 0.18 8.39 6.15
N PHE A 494 1.24 7.89 6.76
CA PHE A 494 1.44 6.46 7.03
C PHE A 494 0.27 5.80 7.77
N PHE A 495 -0.49 6.56 8.56
CA PHE A 495 -1.69 6.04 9.19
C PHE A 495 -2.84 5.79 8.21
N SER A 496 -2.96 6.55 7.12
CA SER A 496 -3.94 6.26 6.06
C SER A 496 -3.71 4.88 5.47
N THR A 497 -2.46 4.53 5.13
CA THR A 497 -2.08 3.18 4.68
C THR A 497 -2.52 2.13 5.69
N ARG A 498 -2.17 2.34 6.96
CA ARG A 498 -2.50 1.43 8.06
C ARG A 498 -4.01 1.21 8.20
N ASP A 499 -4.77 2.30 8.19
CA ASP A 499 -6.20 2.31 8.44
C ASP A 499 -6.97 1.73 7.24
N ILE A 500 -6.53 1.98 6.01
CA ILE A 500 -7.11 1.39 4.79
C ILE A 500 -6.96 -0.14 4.80
N VAL A 501 -5.75 -0.64 5.08
CA VAL A 501 -5.49 -2.09 5.15
C VAL A 501 -6.35 -2.73 6.24
N ARG A 502 -6.34 -2.19 7.45
CA ARG A 502 -7.11 -2.73 8.58
C ARG A 502 -8.61 -2.65 8.36
N GLN A 503 -9.11 -1.55 7.79
CA GLN A 503 -10.53 -1.42 7.44
C GLN A 503 -10.94 -2.45 6.40
N THR A 504 -10.10 -2.71 5.40
CA THR A 504 -10.39 -3.74 4.39
C THR A 504 -10.49 -5.14 5.01
N ILE A 505 -9.70 -5.43 6.05
CA ILE A 505 -9.84 -6.69 6.82
C ILE A 505 -11.18 -6.75 7.57
N VAL A 506 -11.63 -5.63 8.16
CA VAL A 506 -12.96 -5.56 8.79
C VAL A 506 -14.07 -5.82 7.78
N ASP A 507 -13.93 -5.27 6.57
CA ASP A 507 -14.87 -5.50 5.47
C ASP A 507 -14.88 -6.97 5.07
N PHE A 508 -13.72 -7.65 5.02
CA PHE A 508 -13.67 -9.09 4.81
C PHE A 508 -14.30 -9.91 5.93
N PHE A 509 -14.14 -9.53 7.21
CA PHE A 509 -14.87 -10.22 8.29
C PHE A 509 -16.38 -10.16 8.07
N GLN A 510 -16.88 -9.00 7.64
CA GLN A 510 -18.29 -8.83 7.36
C GLN A 510 -18.71 -9.62 6.12
N LEU A 511 -17.93 -9.60 5.04
CA LEU A 511 -18.18 -10.41 3.85
C LEU A 511 -18.27 -11.90 4.21
N THR A 512 -17.31 -12.42 4.99
CA THR A 512 -17.30 -13.81 5.46
C THR A 512 -18.60 -14.15 6.21
N ARG A 513 -19.08 -13.25 7.08
CA ARG A 513 -20.36 -13.47 7.77
C ARG A 513 -21.52 -13.47 6.78
N VAL A 514 -21.57 -12.51 5.86
CA VAL A 514 -22.64 -12.38 4.85
C VAL A 514 -22.73 -13.66 4.00
N VAL A 515 -21.61 -14.12 3.42
CA VAL A 515 -21.63 -15.31 2.55
C VAL A 515 -21.99 -16.60 3.30
N LYS A 516 -21.69 -16.70 4.60
CA LYS A 516 -22.07 -17.84 5.44
C LYS A 516 -23.53 -17.79 5.91
N GLU A 517 -24.16 -16.62 5.89
CA GLU A 517 -25.56 -16.45 6.28
C GLU A 517 -26.54 -16.75 5.13
N LEU A 518 -26.07 -16.74 3.88
CA LEU A 518 -26.89 -17.02 2.69
C LEU A 518 -27.64 -18.36 2.77
N GLY A 519 -28.77 -18.44 2.07
CA GLY A 519 -29.68 -19.59 2.07
C GLY A 519 -30.64 -19.66 3.26
N ARG A 520 -30.69 -18.62 4.10
CA ARG A 520 -31.70 -18.46 5.14
C ARG A 520 -32.83 -17.59 4.62
N ASP A 521 -34.04 -18.14 4.66
CA ASP A 521 -35.29 -17.40 4.44
C ASP A 521 -35.54 -16.47 5.65
N LEU A 522 -35.22 -15.19 5.47
CA LEU A 522 -35.23 -14.18 6.53
C LEU A 522 -36.65 -13.75 6.89
N ASN A 523 -37.61 -13.87 5.97
CA ASN A 523 -39.00 -13.45 6.18
C ASN A 523 -39.97 -14.62 6.42
N ASN A 524 -39.48 -15.86 6.34
CA ASN A 524 -40.22 -17.11 6.52
C ASN A 524 -41.39 -17.28 5.53
N ASN A 525 -41.23 -16.80 4.29
CA ASN A 525 -42.25 -16.93 3.24
C ASN A 525 -42.16 -18.26 2.46
N GLY A 526 -41.15 -19.08 2.73
CA GLY A 526 -40.90 -20.38 2.09
C GLY A 526 -40.15 -20.31 0.76
N THR A 527 -39.63 -19.14 0.38
CA THR A 527 -38.87 -18.91 -0.87
C THR A 527 -37.62 -18.10 -0.58
N LEU A 528 -36.52 -18.41 -1.27
CA LEU A 528 -35.32 -17.60 -1.17
C LEU A 528 -35.47 -16.32 -1.99
N GLU A 529 -35.07 -15.20 -1.41
CA GLU A 529 -35.00 -13.91 -2.08
C GLU A 529 -33.61 -13.64 -2.64
N ILE A 530 -33.54 -12.62 -3.51
CA ILE A 530 -32.30 -12.26 -4.19
C ILE A 530 -31.17 -11.86 -3.22
N ILE A 531 -31.51 -11.21 -2.11
CA ILE A 531 -30.56 -10.81 -1.08
C ILE A 531 -30.11 -12.00 -0.21
N GLU A 532 -30.77 -13.13 -0.32
CA GLU A 532 -30.51 -14.37 0.43
C GLU A 532 -29.66 -15.36 -0.40
N GLY A 533 -29.36 -15.04 -1.65
CA GLY A 533 -28.42 -15.76 -2.51
C GLY A 533 -29.03 -16.55 -3.67
N ASP A 534 -30.34 -16.44 -3.93
CA ASP A 534 -30.98 -16.91 -5.16
C ASP A 534 -31.03 -15.76 -6.19
N PHE A 535 -29.92 -15.54 -6.91
CA PHE A 535 -29.77 -14.38 -7.79
C PHE A 535 -30.52 -14.55 -9.10
N ASN A 536 -30.61 -15.79 -9.60
CA ASN A 536 -31.28 -16.12 -10.85
C ASN A 536 -32.81 -16.32 -10.69
N ARG A 537 -33.31 -16.44 -9.45
CA ARG A 537 -34.72 -16.62 -9.06
C ARG A 537 -35.29 -17.99 -9.45
N ASP A 538 -34.49 -19.04 -9.40
CA ASP A 538 -34.92 -20.41 -9.65
C ASP A 538 -35.37 -21.17 -8.38
N GLY A 539 -35.28 -20.53 -7.22
CA GLY A 539 -35.60 -21.09 -5.90
C GLY A 539 -34.47 -21.88 -5.26
N ILE A 540 -33.27 -21.91 -5.86
CA ILE A 540 -32.08 -22.61 -5.39
C ILE A 540 -31.04 -21.58 -4.94
N LEU A 541 -30.36 -21.87 -3.84
CA LEU A 541 -29.23 -21.05 -3.39
C LEU A 541 -28.07 -21.18 -4.39
N ASP A 542 -27.60 -20.06 -4.94
CA ASP A 542 -26.51 -20.07 -5.94
C ASP A 542 -25.14 -20.33 -5.31
N VAL A 543 -24.84 -19.69 -4.18
CA VAL A 543 -23.51 -19.69 -3.57
C VAL A 543 -23.54 -19.64 -2.04
N GLY A 544 -22.43 -20.02 -1.43
CA GLY A 544 -22.21 -19.78 -0.01
C GLY A 544 -23.05 -20.69 0.88
N GLY A 545 -23.52 -20.13 1.99
CA GLY A 545 -24.26 -20.82 3.05
C GLY A 545 -23.40 -21.30 4.22
N PRO A 546 -24.02 -21.83 5.30
CA PRO A 546 -23.35 -22.01 6.59
C PRO A 546 -22.13 -22.93 6.59
N ASN A 547 -22.10 -23.90 5.67
CA ASN A 547 -21.04 -24.90 5.54
C ASN A 547 -20.12 -24.65 4.33
N THR A 548 -20.22 -23.49 3.70
CA THR A 548 -19.45 -23.19 2.48
C THR A 548 -17.94 -23.12 2.76
N LYS A 549 -17.14 -23.58 1.81
CA LYS A 549 -15.69 -23.36 1.82
C LYS A 549 -15.40 -21.97 1.27
N ILE A 550 -14.51 -21.25 1.95
CA ILE A 550 -14.05 -19.93 1.55
C ILE A 550 -12.54 -19.99 1.29
N HIS A 551 -12.16 -19.76 0.04
CA HIS A 551 -10.78 -19.61 -0.41
C HIS A 551 -10.44 -18.13 -0.58
N TYR A 552 -9.15 -17.80 -0.52
CA TYR A 552 -8.67 -16.45 -0.80
C TYR A 552 -7.54 -16.47 -1.83
N ILE A 553 -7.58 -15.55 -2.77
CA ILE A 553 -6.44 -15.24 -3.63
C ILE A 553 -6.29 -13.73 -3.75
N GLY A 554 -5.10 -13.22 -3.45
CA GLY A 554 -4.79 -11.81 -3.55
C GLY A 554 -3.67 -11.56 -4.55
N MET A 555 -3.81 -10.51 -5.37
CA MET A 555 -2.74 -10.03 -6.25
C MET A 555 -2.19 -8.70 -5.75
N SER A 556 -0.86 -8.57 -5.69
CA SER A 556 -0.19 -7.31 -5.34
C SER A 556 -0.65 -6.79 -3.96
N MET A 557 -1.32 -5.64 -3.90
CA MET A 557 -2.01 -5.14 -2.70
C MET A 557 -2.91 -6.19 -2.05
N GLY A 558 -3.72 -6.91 -2.83
CA GLY A 558 -4.53 -8.01 -2.33
C GLY A 558 -3.69 -9.14 -1.73
N GLY A 559 -2.47 -9.38 -2.23
CA GLY A 559 -1.52 -10.31 -1.61
C GLY A 559 -0.99 -9.81 -0.26
N MET A 560 -0.78 -8.50 -0.11
CA MET A 560 -0.40 -7.87 1.17
C MET A 560 -1.55 -7.99 2.19
N ILE A 561 -2.75 -7.52 1.83
CA ILE A 561 -3.95 -7.59 2.68
C ILE A 561 -4.28 -9.05 3.02
N GLY A 562 -4.12 -9.96 2.06
CA GLY A 562 -4.30 -11.39 2.25
C GLY A 562 -3.45 -11.97 3.36
N GLY A 563 -2.22 -11.46 3.55
CA GLY A 563 -1.37 -11.91 4.65
C GLY A 563 -1.96 -11.64 6.03
N LEU A 564 -2.68 -10.53 6.20
CA LEU A 564 -3.43 -10.23 7.42
C LEU A 564 -4.70 -11.08 7.51
N LEU A 565 -5.43 -11.23 6.40
CA LEU A 565 -6.67 -12.02 6.38
C LEU A 565 -6.41 -13.47 6.82
N MET A 566 -5.35 -14.09 6.30
CA MET A 566 -4.96 -15.45 6.67
C MET A 566 -4.65 -15.59 8.17
N GLY A 567 -4.11 -14.54 8.81
CA GLY A 567 -3.85 -14.51 10.25
C GLY A 567 -5.04 -14.12 11.12
N THR A 568 -6.11 -13.55 10.56
CA THR A 568 -7.20 -12.94 11.33
C THR A 568 -8.58 -13.55 11.12
N GLU A 569 -8.83 -14.20 9.99
CA GLU A 569 -10.12 -14.85 9.70
C GLU A 569 -10.00 -16.39 9.70
N PRO A 570 -10.40 -17.06 10.81
CA PRO A 570 -10.46 -18.51 10.94
C PRO A 570 -11.17 -19.26 9.80
N GLU A 571 -12.21 -18.69 9.19
CA GLU A 571 -13.04 -19.32 8.15
C GLU A 571 -12.31 -19.47 6.81
N VAL A 572 -11.30 -18.63 6.54
CA VAL A 572 -10.48 -18.74 5.32
C VAL A 572 -9.30 -19.66 5.59
N LYS A 573 -9.36 -20.91 5.15
CA LYS A 573 -8.32 -21.93 5.44
C LYS A 573 -7.21 -22.01 4.41
N THR A 574 -7.52 -21.71 3.15
CA THR A 574 -6.58 -21.82 2.03
C THR A 574 -6.46 -20.48 1.32
N GLY A 575 -5.24 -19.98 1.21
CA GLY A 575 -4.93 -18.66 0.65
C GLY A 575 -3.79 -18.70 -0.36
N ILE A 576 -3.89 -17.90 -1.40
CA ILE A 576 -2.80 -17.66 -2.35
C ILE A 576 -2.44 -16.18 -2.33
N LEU A 577 -1.19 -15.87 -2.06
CA LEU A 577 -0.65 -14.52 -2.02
C LEU A 577 0.26 -14.34 -3.23
N ASN A 578 -0.29 -13.82 -4.33
CA ASN A 578 0.41 -13.65 -5.59
C ASN A 578 1.07 -12.27 -5.67
N VAL A 579 2.39 -12.23 -5.86
CA VAL A 579 3.25 -11.03 -5.84
C VAL A 579 2.94 -10.10 -4.66
N GLY A 580 2.58 -10.70 -3.53
CA GLY A 580 2.44 -10.01 -2.25
C GLY A 580 3.79 -9.86 -1.55
N GLY A 581 3.78 -9.18 -0.42
CA GLY A 581 4.95 -9.00 0.44
C GLY A 581 4.56 -8.38 1.77
N GLY A 582 5.50 -8.35 2.71
CA GLY A 582 5.38 -7.55 3.94
C GLY A 582 6.55 -6.58 4.05
N GLY A 583 6.65 -5.84 5.15
CA GLY A 583 7.55 -4.70 5.23
C GLY A 583 7.01 -3.57 4.36
N LEU A 584 5.80 -3.08 4.66
CA LEU A 584 5.09 -2.13 3.79
C LEU A 584 5.92 -0.85 3.53
N THR A 585 6.66 -0.37 4.52
CA THR A 585 7.58 0.76 4.36
C THR A 585 8.81 0.39 3.51
N ASP A 586 9.30 -0.84 3.57
CA ASP A 586 10.38 -1.30 2.68
C ASP A 586 9.89 -1.36 1.23
N ILE A 587 8.68 -1.87 0.97
CA ILE A 587 8.05 -1.86 -0.36
C ILE A 587 7.97 -0.44 -0.90
N LEU A 588 7.48 0.50 -0.07
CA LEU A 588 7.35 1.92 -0.42
C LEU A 588 8.65 2.56 -0.92
N PHE A 589 9.78 2.28 -0.26
CA PHE A 589 11.06 2.92 -0.61
C PHE A 589 11.92 2.11 -1.59
N ARG A 590 11.45 0.95 -2.04
CA ARG A 590 12.15 0.06 -2.99
C ARG A 590 11.40 -0.17 -4.31
N THR A 591 10.14 0.26 -4.39
CA THR A 591 9.34 0.08 -5.61
C THR A 591 9.83 0.94 -6.78
N SER A 592 9.86 0.37 -7.98
CA SER A 592 10.07 1.11 -9.23
C SER A 592 8.76 1.66 -9.83
N SER A 593 7.61 1.33 -9.22
CA SER A 593 6.30 1.74 -9.70
C SER A 593 5.98 3.19 -9.32
N LYS A 594 6.34 4.14 -10.20
CA LYS A 594 5.93 5.55 -10.06
C LYS A 594 4.42 5.70 -9.92
N PHE A 595 3.64 4.87 -10.63
CA PHE A 595 2.18 4.92 -10.58
C PHE A 595 1.65 4.70 -9.16
N ASN A 596 2.18 3.70 -8.45
CA ASN A 596 1.77 3.39 -7.07
C ASN A 596 2.38 4.33 -6.02
N ALA A 597 3.59 4.85 -6.25
CA ALA A 597 4.31 5.65 -5.26
C ALA A 597 4.27 7.18 -5.49
N LYS A 598 3.60 7.68 -6.54
CA LYS A 598 3.50 9.11 -6.85
C LYS A 598 3.02 9.94 -5.65
N ARG A 599 1.92 9.53 -5.02
CA ARG A 599 1.28 10.24 -3.90
C ARG A 599 2.22 10.48 -2.74
N ILE A 600 2.90 9.43 -2.27
CA ILE A 600 3.84 9.53 -1.15
C ILE A 600 4.98 10.51 -1.46
N PHE A 601 5.64 10.42 -2.61
CA PHE A 601 6.76 11.32 -2.92
C PHE A 601 6.32 12.77 -3.15
N TYR A 602 5.09 12.98 -3.63
CA TYR A 602 4.51 14.31 -3.76
C TYR A 602 4.24 14.95 -2.39
N GLN A 603 3.87 14.17 -1.39
CA GLN A 603 3.67 14.66 -0.03
C GLN A 603 4.98 14.72 0.79
N LEU A 604 5.92 13.80 0.58
CA LEU A 604 7.20 13.82 1.28
C LEU A 604 8.09 14.97 0.80
N TRP A 605 8.23 15.16 -0.51
CA TRP A 605 9.16 16.14 -1.10
C TRP A 605 8.48 17.43 -1.52
N GLY A 606 7.16 17.41 -1.76
CA GLY A 606 6.41 18.55 -2.25
C GLY A 606 5.71 19.35 -1.14
N PRO A 607 4.96 20.41 -1.51
CA PRO A 607 4.83 20.93 -2.88
C PRO A 607 6.16 21.36 -3.50
N ALA A 608 6.47 20.81 -4.67
CA ALA A 608 7.72 21.02 -5.39
C ALA A 608 7.50 22.00 -6.54
N PHE A 609 8.20 23.14 -6.49
CA PHE A 609 8.19 24.17 -7.53
C PHE A 609 9.33 23.89 -8.51
N ILE A 610 8.97 23.67 -9.77
CA ILE A 610 9.89 23.17 -10.79
C ILE A 610 9.96 24.19 -11.93
N GLY A 611 11.17 24.54 -12.34
CA GLY A 611 11.40 25.29 -13.58
C GLY A 611 11.88 24.37 -14.69
N ILE A 612 11.07 24.17 -15.73
CA ILE A 612 11.38 23.32 -16.88
C ILE A 612 11.78 24.20 -18.06
N HIS A 613 13.00 24.05 -18.56
CA HIS A 613 13.45 24.79 -19.74
C HIS A 613 13.11 24.00 -21.02
N GLU A 614 12.25 24.55 -21.87
CA GLU A 614 11.88 23.95 -23.15
C GLU A 614 11.52 25.06 -24.16
N ASN A 615 11.77 24.85 -25.46
CA ASN A 615 11.37 25.77 -26.52
C ASN A 615 11.78 27.24 -26.27
N ASN A 616 13.00 27.43 -25.73
CA ASN A 616 13.55 28.73 -25.34
C ASN A 616 12.69 29.52 -24.34
N LYS A 617 11.97 28.83 -23.46
CA LYS A 617 11.20 29.39 -22.34
C LYS A 617 11.43 28.58 -21.07
N THR A 618 11.03 29.11 -19.93
CA THR A 618 11.01 28.37 -18.66
C THR A 618 9.58 28.24 -18.18
N TYR A 619 9.08 27.02 -18.07
CA TYR A 619 7.75 26.70 -17.59
C TYR A 619 7.82 26.41 -16.10
N LEU A 620 7.02 27.12 -15.29
CA LEU A 620 6.94 26.90 -13.86
C LEU A 620 5.75 26.01 -13.55
N THR A 621 6.02 24.85 -12.95
CA THR A 621 5.02 23.86 -12.58
C THR A 621 5.09 23.56 -11.09
N ILE A 622 4.04 22.94 -10.55
CA ILE A 622 4.04 22.43 -9.18
C ILE A 622 3.70 20.95 -9.20
N ASN A 623 4.58 20.14 -8.61
CA ASN A 623 4.45 18.68 -8.58
C ASN A 623 4.18 18.05 -9.96
N SER A 624 4.60 18.68 -11.06
CA SER A 624 4.42 18.17 -12.41
C SER A 624 5.66 18.33 -13.27
N GLY A 625 5.94 17.33 -14.10
CA GLY A 625 6.99 17.37 -15.10
C GLY A 625 6.51 17.79 -16.49
N ARG A 626 5.27 18.23 -16.63
CA ARG A 626 4.59 18.55 -17.88
C ARG A 626 4.51 20.06 -18.07
N THR A 627 4.95 20.60 -19.20
CA THR A 627 4.98 22.05 -19.46
C THR A 627 3.57 22.63 -19.65
N GLU A 628 2.60 21.80 -20.04
CA GLU A 628 1.18 22.11 -20.10
C GLU A 628 0.52 22.36 -18.72
N ASP A 629 1.13 21.86 -17.64
CA ASP A 629 0.66 22.08 -16.27
C ASP A 629 1.25 23.38 -15.67
N ALA A 630 1.91 24.20 -16.49
CA ALA A 630 2.60 25.39 -16.01
C ALA A 630 1.63 26.49 -15.56
N PHE A 631 1.85 27.02 -14.36
CA PHE A 631 1.09 28.16 -13.84
C PHE A 631 1.72 29.50 -14.24
N ALA A 632 2.99 29.49 -14.68
CA ALA A 632 3.68 30.65 -15.22
C ALA A 632 4.70 30.23 -16.28
N VAL A 633 4.98 31.13 -17.22
CA VAL A 633 5.99 30.93 -18.28
C VAL A 633 6.90 32.15 -18.35
N LEU A 634 8.20 31.93 -18.21
CA LEU A 634 9.24 32.95 -18.13
C LEU A 634 10.19 32.89 -19.34
N GLN A 635 11.05 33.91 -19.48
CA GLN A 635 12.22 33.80 -20.37
C GLN A 635 13.21 32.76 -19.83
N PRO A 636 14.18 32.28 -20.65
CA PRO A 636 15.22 31.40 -20.17
C PRO A 636 15.95 31.96 -18.95
N LEU A 637 16.11 31.15 -17.91
CA LEU A 637 16.79 31.57 -16.69
C LEU A 637 18.32 31.60 -16.88
N ASP A 638 19.01 32.42 -16.10
CA ASP A 638 20.47 32.47 -16.07
C ASP A 638 21.05 31.20 -15.41
N PRO A 639 21.82 30.36 -16.12
CA PRO A 639 22.50 29.22 -15.50
C PRO A 639 23.59 29.76 -14.57
N LYS A 640 23.47 29.48 -13.25
CA LYS A 640 24.16 30.11 -12.08
C LYS A 640 23.33 31.14 -11.32
N GLY A 641 22.11 31.45 -11.76
CA GLY A 641 21.14 32.16 -10.93
C GLY A 641 20.71 31.35 -9.70
N THR A 642 19.93 31.98 -8.84
CA THR A 642 19.40 31.37 -7.61
C THR A 642 17.91 31.63 -7.48
N VAL A 643 17.17 30.60 -7.10
CA VAL A 643 15.77 30.67 -6.70
C VAL A 643 15.68 30.70 -5.17
N PHE A 644 14.93 31.65 -4.64
CA PHE A 644 14.48 31.67 -3.25
C PHE A 644 12.99 31.41 -3.20
N LEU A 645 12.60 30.33 -2.54
CA LEU A 645 11.22 29.95 -2.36
C LEU A 645 10.84 30.16 -0.89
N ARG A 646 9.88 31.04 -0.62
CA ARG A 646 9.49 31.46 0.72
C ARG A 646 8.04 31.09 1.00
N ASN A 647 7.79 30.44 2.13
CA ASN A 647 6.46 30.39 2.70
C ASN A 647 6.23 31.64 3.55
N LYS A 648 5.37 32.54 3.13
CA LYS A 648 5.06 33.76 3.90
C LYS A 648 4.20 33.44 5.12
N THR A 649 3.32 32.46 5.01
CA THR A 649 2.47 32.01 6.13
C THR A 649 3.34 31.44 7.27
N LYS A 650 4.39 30.71 6.90
CA LYS A 650 5.22 29.94 7.85
C LYS A 650 6.58 30.54 8.14
N ASN A 651 6.93 31.66 7.49
CA ASN A 651 8.23 32.33 7.59
C ASN A 651 9.44 31.39 7.37
N THR A 652 9.35 30.53 6.37
CA THR A 652 10.44 29.60 5.98
C THR A 652 10.93 29.90 4.59
N VAL A 653 12.23 29.77 4.36
CA VAL A 653 12.86 29.96 3.05
C VAL A 653 13.67 28.73 2.64
N PHE A 654 13.61 28.38 1.37
CA PHE A 654 14.45 27.37 0.74
C PHE A 654 15.18 27.99 -0.45
N LYS A 655 16.50 27.80 -0.51
CA LYS A 655 17.36 28.33 -1.56
C LYS A 655 17.74 27.20 -2.50
N THR A 656 17.62 27.43 -3.80
CA THR A 656 17.92 26.44 -4.84
C THR A 656 18.73 27.09 -5.96
N PRO A 657 19.89 26.54 -6.38
CA PRO A 657 20.60 27.03 -7.56
C PRO A 657 19.85 26.67 -8.86
N ILE A 658 19.95 27.54 -9.87
CA ILE A 658 19.53 27.22 -11.25
C ILE A 658 20.63 26.36 -11.90
N ASN A 659 20.25 25.22 -12.46
CA ASN A 659 21.18 24.28 -13.08
C ASN A 659 21.66 24.75 -14.47
N ASP A 660 22.65 24.06 -15.03
CA ASP A 660 23.22 24.39 -16.34
C ASP A 660 22.21 24.24 -17.49
N GLN A 661 21.13 23.49 -17.27
CA GLN A 661 20.00 23.34 -18.20
C GLN A 661 18.95 24.45 -18.04
N LYS A 662 19.24 25.50 -17.26
CA LYS A 662 18.36 26.64 -16.98
C LYS A 662 17.05 26.26 -16.25
N GLY A 663 17.04 25.10 -15.59
CA GLY A 663 15.94 24.61 -14.78
C GLY A 663 16.26 24.60 -13.29
N PHE A 664 15.26 24.30 -12.47
CA PHE A 664 15.44 24.11 -11.03
C PHE A 664 14.35 23.18 -10.44
N LEU A 665 14.63 22.63 -9.26
CA LEU A 665 13.68 21.94 -8.38
C LEU A 665 13.79 22.54 -6.97
N SER A 666 12.80 23.32 -6.57
CA SER A 666 12.71 23.91 -5.24
C SER A 666 11.53 23.34 -4.46
N ARG A 667 11.61 23.32 -3.13
CA ARG A 667 10.61 22.67 -2.28
C ARG A 667 10.57 23.31 -0.91
N LEU A 668 9.41 23.20 -0.26
CA LEU A 668 9.26 23.56 1.13
C LEU A 668 8.04 22.86 1.74
N ALA A 669 8.02 22.74 3.06
CA ALA A 669 6.83 22.32 3.77
C ALA A 669 5.70 23.34 3.55
N SER A 670 4.59 22.88 2.99
CA SER A 670 3.42 23.73 2.69
C SER A 670 2.11 22.99 2.92
N ASP A 671 1.06 23.74 3.26
CA ASP A 671 -0.31 23.26 3.37
C ASP A 671 -1.22 24.05 2.43
N ARG A 672 -2.43 23.53 2.20
CA ARG A 672 -3.51 24.24 1.52
C ARG A 672 -3.73 25.63 2.13
N GLY A 673 -3.73 26.66 1.29
CA GLY A 673 -3.92 28.06 1.68
C GLY A 673 -2.64 28.84 1.95
N ASP A 674 -1.47 28.18 2.02
CA ASP A 674 -0.21 28.89 2.22
C ASP A 674 0.10 29.86 1.08
N ARG A 675 0.65 31.03 1.42
CA ARG A 675 1.15 32.02 0.47
C ARG A 675 2.64 31.80 0.24
N ILE A 676 2.99 31.50 -1.00
CA ILE A 676 4.35 31.22 -1.46
C ILE A 676 4.86 32.38 -2.31
N GLU A 677 6.09 32.79 -2.05
CA GLU A 677 6.84 33.78 -2.83
C GLU A 677 8.04 33.09 -3.46
N LEU A 678 8.17 33.23 -4.78
CA LEU A 678 9.27 32.69 -5.58
C LEU A 678 10.03 33.86 -6.21
N ASP A 679 11.23 34.10 -5.69
CA ASP A 679 12.17 35.11 -6.21
C ASP A 679 13.28 34.43 -7.00
N ILE A 680 13.53 34.88 -8.22
CA ILE A 680 14.62 34.38 -9.07
C ILE A 680 15.64 35.50 -9.28
N PHE A 681 16.87 35.24 -8.86
CA PHE A 681 18.01 36.15 -9.05
C PHE A 681 18.97 35.60 -10.10
N ASN A 682 19.51 36.45 -10.96
CA ASN A 682 20.57 36.08 -11.89
C ASN A 682 21.95 36.00 -11.21
N SER A 683 22.97 35.64 -11.99
CA SER A 683 24.35 35.48 -11.51
C SER A 683 24.99 36.78 -10.97
N PHE A 684 24.43 37.95 -11.30
CA PHE A 684 24.85 39.24 -10.74
C PHE A 684 24.13 39.61 -9.44
N GLY A 685 23.21 38.76 -8.96
CA GLY A 685 22.40 39.02 -7.77
C GLY A 685 21.26 40.01 -7.99
N LEU A 686 20.89 40.30 -9.25
CA LEU A 686 19.71 41.12 -9.57
C LEU A 686 18.48 40.23 -9.63
N LEU A 687 17.35 40.73 -9.13
CA LEU A 687 16.06 40.04 -9.17
C LEU A 687 15.47 40.13 -10.58
N ASP A 688 15.34 38.98 -11.25
CA ASP A 688 14.73 38.88 -12.58
C ASP A 688 13.22 38.68 -12.48
N TYR A 689 12.76 37.87 -11.52
CA TYR A 689 11.34 37.49 -11.37
C TYR A 689 10.93 37.43 -9.91
N HIS A 690 9.70 37.86 -9.64
CA HIS A 690 9.00 37.72 -8.38
C HIS A 690 7.60 37.17 -8.65
N ILE A 691 7.23 36.06 -8.00
CA ILE A 691 5.97 35.37 -8.25
C ILE A 691 5.31 35.00 -6.93
N ASP A 692 4.10 35.48 -6.73
CA ASP A 692 3.23 35.03 -5.64
C ASP A 692 2.35 33.87 -6.10
N TYR A 693 2.29 32.81 -5.29
CA TYR A 693 1.44 31.65 -5.51
C TYR A 693 0.71 31.28 -4.23
N THR A 694 -0.49 30.70 -4.35
CA THR A 694 -1.25 30.19 -3.19
C THR A 694 -1.53 28.73 -3.38
N ILE A 695 -1.12 27.91 -2.41
CA ILE A 695 -1.32 26.46 -2.48
C ILE A 695 -2.82 26.14 -2.45
N THR A 696 -3.32 25.49 -3.50
CA THR A 696 -4.77 25.29 -3.70
C THR A 696 -5.31 23.97 -3.14
N TYR A 697 -4.59 22.86 -3.33
CA TYR A 697 -5.02 21.52 -2.87
C TYR A 697 -3.87 20.67 -2.28
N GLN A 698 -2.62 21.11 -2.44
CA GLN A 698 -1.47 20.29 -2.07
C GLN A 698 -1.07 20.48 -0.60
N GLU A 699 -0.57 19.42 0.01
CA GLU A 699 0.12 19.48 1.29
C GLU A 699 1.36 18.59 1.24
N GLY A 700 2.38 18.95 2.00
CA GLY A 700 3.58 18.15 2.06
C GLY A 700 4.67 18.73 2.94
N LEU A 701 5.68 17.90 3.16
CA LEU A 701 6.73 18.07 4.16
C LEU A 701 7.96 18.81 3.62
N GLY A 702 8.10 18.92 2.30
CA GLY A 702 9.29 19.54 1.68
C GLY A 702 10.62 18.89 2.06
N LEU A 703 10.62 17.59 2.41
CA LEU A 703 11.84 16.88 2.81
C LEU A 703 12.78 16.69 1.63
N THR A 704 14.07 16.68 1.93
CA THR A 704 15.11 16.37 0.94
C THR A 704 15.49 14.90 1.04
N ARG A 705 15.24 14.12 -0.02
CA ARG A 705 15.67 12.71 -0.12
C ARG A 705 17.17 12.56 0.13
N ASN A 706 17.58 11.35 0.52
CA ASN A 706 18.97 10.98 0.79
C ASN A 706 19.63 11.82 1.90
N THR A 707 18.84 12.27 2.89
CA THR A 707 19.32 12.96 4.09
C THR A 707 18.94 12.20 5.36
N PRO A 708 19.65 12.39 6.48
CA PRO A 708 19.31 11.77 7.76
C PRO A 708 17.88 12.07 8.24
N ASP A 709 17.38 13.29 7.99
CA ASP A 709 16.01 13.69 8.37
C ASP A 709 14.96 12.93 7.56
N PHE A 710 15.19 12.73 6.25
CA PHE A 710 14.32 11.94 5.40
C PHE A 710 14.27 10.48 5.84
N LEU A 711 15.44 9.89 6.14
CA LEU A 711 15.56 8.53 6.65
C LEU A 711 14.80 8.34 7.97
N ARG A 712 14.99 9.25 8.93
CA ARG A 712 14.29 9.21 10.22
C ARG A 712 12.79 9.30 10.05
N PHE A 713 12.32 10.20 9.18
CA PHE A 713 10.89 10.32 8.89
C PHE A 713 10.32 9.05 8.23
N ALA A 714 11.05 8.45 7.28
CA ALA A 714 10.70 7.18 6.67
C ALA A 714 10.53 6.05 7.71
N PHE A 715 11.44 5.98 8.70
CA PHE A 715 11.37 4.96 9.75
C PHE A 715 10.26 5.21 10.79
N LEU A 716 9.88 6.46 11.05
CA LEU A 716 8.64 6.73 11.80
C LEU A 716 7.41 6.18 11.07
N GLY A 717 7.43 6.18 9.73
CA GLY A 717 6.39 5.56 8.93
C GLY A 717 6.23 4.06 9.16
N GLN A 718 7.33 3.32 9.33
CA GLN A 718 7.27 1.90 9.67
C GLN A 718 6.58 1.66 11.02
N TRP A 719 6.86 2.51 12.01
CA TRP A 719 6.21 2.43 13.32
C TRP A 719 4.70 2.66 13.21
N ALA A 720 4.29 3.68 12.46
CA ALA A 720 2.88 3.96 12.23
C ALA A 720 2.19 2.81 11.48
N VAL A 721 2.82 2.26 10.43
CA VAL A 721 2.22 1.21 9.57
C VAL A 721 2.22 -0.18 10.19
N ASP A 722 3.06 -0.45 11.19
CA ASP A 722 3.28 -1.78 11.77
C ASP A 722 2.00 -2.59 12.06
N PRO A 723 0.92 -2.02 12.63
CA PRO A 723 -0.33 -2.75 12.86
C PRO A 723 -1.02 -3.28 11.59
N ALA A 724 -0.64 -2.78 10.42
CA ALA A 724 -1.13 -3.20 9.12
C ALA A 724 -0.09 -3.97 8.30
N ASP A 725 1.11 -4.21 8.83
CA ASP A 725 2.16 -4.92 8.12
C ASP A 725 1.92 -6.44 8.17
N PRO A 726 1.85 -7.14 7.02
CA PRO A 726 1.62 -8.59 6.98
C PRO A 726 2.62 -9.40 7.80
N MET A 727 3.84 -8.89 8.02
CA MET A 727 4.87 -9.54 8.84
C MET A 727 4.34 -9.92 10.23
N ASN A 728 3.51 -9.07 10.84
CA ASN A 728 3.01 -9.26 12.20
C ASN A 728 1.94 -10.37 12.35
N TYR A 729 1.41 -10.87 11.24
CA TYR A 729 0.26 -11.78 11.20
C TYR A 729 0.63 -13.21 10.80
N THR A 730 1.85 -13.44 10.31
CA THR A 730 2.29 -14.75 9.84
C THR A 730 2.37 -15.80 10.95
N LYS A 731 2.58 -15.39 12.21
CA LYS A 731 2.55 -16.27 13.39
C LYS A 731 1.23 -17.05 13.52
N ASP A 732 0.15 -16.48 13.00
CA ASP A 732 -1.21 -17.03 13.05
C ASP A 732 -1.54 -17.89 11.81
N TRP A 733 -0.58 -18.13 10.90
CA TRP A 733 -0.75 -18.98 9.71
C TRP A 733 -0.56 -20.48 9.96
N LYS A 734 -0.11 -20.90 11.15
CA LYS A 734 0.30 -22.28 11.45
C LYS A 734 -0.72 -23.38 11.07
N ASP A 735 -2.01 -23.07 11.11
CA ASP A 735 -3.11 -24.00 10.82
C ASP A 735 -3.80 -23.68 9.48
N LYS A 736 -3.08 -23.00 8.58
CA LYS A 736 -3.55 -22.55 7.27
C LYS A 736 -2.69 -23.16 6.16
N SER A 737 -3.26 -23.23 4.96
CA SER A 737 -2.52 -23.55 3.75
C SER A 737 -2.34 -22.27 2.94
N VAL A 738 -1.14 -21.69 2.97
CA VAL A 738 -0.79 -20.45 2.29
C VAL A 738 0.25 -20.71 1.21
N LEU A 739 -0.10 -20.44 -0.04
CA LEU A 739 0.84 -20.42 -1.15
C LEU A 739 1.30 -18.98 -1.42
N LEU A 740 2.58 -18.70 -1.19
CA LEU A 740 3.20 -17.44 -1.60
C LEU A 740 3.82 -17.60 -2.98
N GLN A 741 3.30 -16.89 -3.98
CA GLN A 741 3.83 -16.88 -5.34
C GLN A 741 4.57 -15.56 -5.58
N LEU A 742 5.87 -15.63 -5.85
CA LEU A 742 6.72 -14.46 -6.10
C LEU A 742 7.21 -14.46 -7.54
N SER A 743 7.21 -13.31 -8.21
CA SER A 743 7.92 -13.18 -9.50
C SER A 743 9.36 -12.77 -9.26
N LEU A 744 10.29 -13.53 -9.82
CA LEU A 744 11.69 -13.11 -9.98
C LEU A 744 11.73 -11.83 -10.81
N GLY A 745 12.62 -10.89 -10.47
CA GLY A 745 12.74 -9.60 -11.14
C GLY A 745 11.56 -8.63 -10.93
N ASP A 746 10.62 -8.92 -10.03
CA ASP A 746 9.55 -7.97 -9.69
C ASP A 746 10.07 -6.83 -8.81
N TRP A 747 9.88 -5.60 -9.30
CA TRP A 747 10.23 -4.35 -8.62
C TRP A 747 9.00 -3.48 -8.32
N THR A 748 7.80 -3.91 -8.70
CA THR A 748 6.57 -3.22 -8.27
C THR A 748 6.28 -3.55 -6.82
N VAL A 749 6.26 -4.84 -6.49
CA VAL A 749 6.41 -5.34 -5.12
C VAL A 749 7.76 -6.04 -5.07
N PRO A 750 8.81 -5.34 -4.57
CA PRO A 750 10.18 -5.85 -4.63
C PRO A 750 10.28 -7.25 -4.05
N ILE A 751 10.86 -8.20 -4.80
CA ILE A 751 10.90 -9.63 -4.43
C ILE A 751 11.41 -9.89 -3.01
N LEU A 752 12.34 -9.07 -2.51
CA LEU A 752 12.90 -9.18 -1.17
C LEU A 752 11.83 -9.02 -0.07
N SER A 753 10.76 -8.28 -0.34
CA SER A 753 9.60 -8.11 0.55
C SER A 753 8.81 -9.42 0.68
N GLY A 754 8.68 -10.18 -0.41
CA GLY A 754 8.08 -11.51 -0.43
C GLY A 754 8.98 -12.56 0.24
N ILE A 755 10.29 -12.54 -0.03
CA ILE A 755 11.27 -13.42 0.63
C ILE A 755 11.27 -13.18 2.14
N ASN A 756 11.25 -11.92 2.59
CA ASN A 756 11.16 -11.59 4.01
C ASN A 756 9.85 -12.09 4.62
N LEU A 757 8.71 -11.98 3.91
CA LEU A 757 7.43 -12.47 4.41
C LEU A 757 7.44 -13.98 4.61
N ALA A 758 7.93 -14.72 3.61
CA ALA A 758 8.10 -16.17 3.72
C ALA A 758 9.05 -16.56 4.86
N ARG A 759 10.15 -15.81 5.03
CA ARG A 759 11.13 -16.06 6.09
C ARG A 759 10.51 -15.90 7.46
N VAL A 760 9.74 -14.82 7.67
CA VAL A 760 9.05 -14.58 8.94
C VAL A 760 7.92 -15.59 9.16
N ALA A 761 7.25 -16.04 8.09
CA ALA A 761 6.25 -17.10 8.14
C ALA A 761 6.83 -18.52 8.33
N GLY A 762 8.15 -18.69 8.29
CA GLY A 762 8.80 -20.01 8.37
C GLY A 762 8.63 -20.87 7.11
N LEU A 763 8.23 -20.28 5.98
CA LEU A 763 8.04 -20.97 4.69
C LEU A 763 9.34 -21.15 3.90
N ILE A 764 10.41 -20.49 4.34
CA ILE A 764 11.72 -20.56 3.69
C ILE A 764 12.84 -20.60 4.73
N SER A 765 13.75 -21.55 4.56
CA SER A 765 14.83 -21.82 5.50
C SER A 765 15.93 -20.75 5.44
N PRO A 766 16.64 -20.45 6.55
CA PRO A 766 17.75 -19.51 6.52
C PRO A 766 18.86 -19.85 5.49
N PRO A 767 19.29 -21.12 5.31
CA PRO A 767 20.24 -21.48 4.26
C PRO A 767 19.72 -21.16 2.85
N ARG A 768 18.42 -21.38 2.61
CA ARG A 768 17.76 -21.08 1.35
C ARG A 768 17.74 -19.58 1.08
N VAL A 769 17.45 -18.77 2.08
CA VAL A 769 17.54 -17.30 1.98
C VAL A 769 18.95 -16.85 1.62
N GLN A 770 19.99 -17.36 2.30
CA GLN A 770 21.37 -17.03 1.97
C GLN A 770 21.75 -17.45 0.55
N TRP A 771 21.27 -18.61 0.09
CA TRP A 771 21.45 -19.03 -1.29
C TRP A 771 20.79 -18.06 -2.27
N LEU A 772 19.53 -17.65 -2.06
CA LEU A 772 18.84 -16.68 -2.93
C LEU A 772 19.58 -15.34 -3.00
N LEU A 773 20.09 -14.87 -1.86
CA LEU A 773 20.92 -13.66 -1.81
C LEU A 773 22.20 -13.82 -2.61
N SER A 774 22.90 -14.96 -2.49
CA SER A 774 24.11 -15.24 -3.29
C SER A 774 23.87 -15.32 -4.81
N LYS A 775 22.61 -15.48 -5.23
CA LYS A 775 22.20 -15.45 -6.63
C LYS A 775 21.78 -14.06 -7.11
N ASN A 776 21.94 -13.03 -6.29
CA ASN A 776 21.55 -11.65 -6.60
C ASN A 776 20.08 -11.47 -7.00
N ILE A 777 19.20 -12.37 -6.54
CA ILE A 777 17.75 -12.28 -6.83
C ILE A 777 17.15 -10.98 -6.24
N HIS A 778 17.65 -10.56 -5.09
CA HIS A 778 17.32 -9.27 -4.45
C HIS A 778 17.74 -8.04 -5.28
N GLN A 779 18.64 -8.21 -6.25
CA GLN A 779 19.11 -7.20 -7.20
C GLN A 779 18.46 -7.36 -8.58
N GLY A 780 17.42 -8.19 -8.70
CA GLY A 780 16.63 -8.35 -9.92
C GLY A 780 17.08 -9.47 -10.84
N GLU A 781 18.05 -10.31 -10.45
CA GLU A 781 18.45 -11.48 -11.24
C GLU A 781 17.29 -12.48 -11.39
N ILE A 782 17.11 -12.97 -12.61
CA ILE A 782 16.09 -13.97 -12.97
C ILE A 782 16.81 -15.29 -13.25
N VAL A 783 16.74 -16.22 -12.31
CA VAL A 783 17.32 -17.56 -12.41
C VAL A 783 16.27 -18.62 -12.10
N LYS A 784 16.40 -19.84 -12.65
CA LYS A 784 15.50 -20.92 -12.26
C LYS A 784 15.74 -21.29 -10.79
N VAL A 785 14.77 -20.99 -9.94
CA VAL A 785 14.84 -21.29 -8.50
C VAL A 785 14.20 -22.63 -8.20
N ASP A 786 12.95 -22.83 -8.59
CA ASP A 786 12.22 -24.08 -8.33
C ASP A 786 12.56 -25.11 -9.41
N THR A 787 13.33 -26.14 -9.05
CA THR A 787 13.77 -27.23 -9.96
C THR A 787 13.79 -28.57 -9.23
N GLU A 788 13.99 -29.69 -9.94
CA GLU A 788 14.16 -31.01 -9.30
C GLU A 788 15.33 -31.04 -8.29
N LEU A 789 16.42 -30.34 -8.59
CA LEU A 789 17.59 -30.21 -7.71
C LEU A 789 17.35 -29.25 -6.55
N ASN A 790 16.25 -28.49 -6.61
CA ASN A 790 16.01 -27.35 -5.76
C ASN A 790 14.50 -27.11 -5.59
N PRO A 791 13.79 -28.08 -4.99
CA PRO A 791 12.34 -28.06 -4.98
C PRO A 791 11.78 -26.91 -4.13
N PRO A 792 10.52 -26.50 -4.36
CA PRO A 792 9.82 -25.58 -3.48
C PRO A 792 9.86 -26.04 -2.01
N GLU A 793 10.15 -25.12 -1.10
CA GLU A 793 10.01 -25.41 0.33
C GLU A 793 8.53 -25.36 0.73
N SER A 794 8.13 -26.29 1.61
CA SER A 794 6.76 -26.42 2.06
C SER A 794 6.67 -26.82 3.53
N LEU A 795 5.59 -26.37 4.17
CA LEU A 795 5.27 -26.64 5.57
C LEU A 795 3.75 -26.75 5.72
N HIS A 796 3.25 -27.93 6.07
CA HIS A 796 1.82 -28.16 6.39
C HIS A 796 0.84 -27.58 5.34
N GLY A 797 1.07 -27.85 4.06
CA GLY A 797 0.26 -27.35 2.94
C GLY A 797 0.53 -25.90 2.55
N SER A 798 1.33 -25.16 3.32
CA SER A 798 1.87 -23.86 2.90
C SER A 798 3.16 -24.03 2.10
N ALA A 799 3.41 -23.12 1.15
CA ALA A 799 4.58 -23.19 0.27
C ALA A 799 5.00 -21.82 -0.24
N ILE A 800 6.24 -21.74 -0.72
CA ILE A 800 6.74 -20.62 -1.53
C ILE A 800 7.06 -21.11 -2.94
N ARG A 801 6.68 -20.33 -3.97
CA ARG A 801 7.10 -20.56 -5.35
C ARG A 801 7.64 -19.29 -6.00
N PHE A 802 8.61 -19.49 -6.90
CA PHE A 802 9.29 -18.44 -7.64
C PHE A 802 9.00 -18.57 -9.14
N HIS A 803 8.23 -17.62 -9.65
CA HIS A 803 7.87 -17.53 -11.06
C HIS A 803 8.95 -16.77 -11.85
N PRO A 804 9.46 -17.31 -12.98
CA PRO A 804 10.55 -16.69 -13.75
C PRO A 804 10.08 -15.60 -14.74
N SER A 805 8.91 -15.00 -14.54
CA SER A 805 8.32 -14.07 -15.52
C SER A 805 9.09 -12.76 -15.66
N GLY A 806 9.79 -12.28 -14.62
CA GLY A 806 10.36 -10.93 -14.67
C GLY A 806 9.31 -9.81 -14.62
N LYS A 807 8.05 -10.13 -14.32
CA LYS A 807 6.90 -9.23 -14.44
C LYS A 807 5.99 -9.34 -13.23
N HIS A 808 5.42 -8.20 -12.83
CA HIS A 808 4.47 -8.10 -11.72
C HIS A 808 3.11 -8.73 -12.06
N GLU A 809 2.56 -8.42 -13.24
CA GLU A 809 1.24 -8.89 -13.67
C GLU A 809 1.39 -10.13 -14.57
N TYR A 810 1.35 -11.34 -13.99
CA TYR A 810 1.37 -12.61 -14.75
C TYR A 810 0.17 -13.53 -14.44
N LEU A 811 -0.71 -13.15 -13.51
CA LEU A 811 -1.83 -13.99 -13.06
C LEU A 811 -3.17 -13.64 -13.74
N ILE A 812 -3.45 -12.35 -13.95
CA ILE A 812 -4.82 -11.87 -14.25
C ILE A 812 -5.05 -11.56 -15.73
N ILE A 813 -4.13 -10.85 -16.39
CA ILE A 813 -4.29 -10.48 -17.81
C ILE A 813 -3.03 -10.85 -18.59
N PRO A 814 -3.15 -11.63 -19.68
CA PRO A 814 -2.04 -11.89 -20.58
C PRO A 814 -1.50 -10.60 -21.19
N ASN A 815 -0.18 -10.40 -21.16
CA ASN A 815 0.43 -9.30 -21.92
C ASN A 815 0.49 -9.66 -23.41
N LEU A 816 -0.38 -9.05 -24.21
CA LEU A 816 -0.46 -9.29 -25.67
C LEU A 816 0.82 -8.96 -26.44
N LYS A 817 1.67 -8.08 -25.88
CA LYS A 817 2.93 -7.68 -26.50
C LYS A 817 4.07 -8.64 -26.17
N ASP A 818 3.83 -9.64 -25.31
CA ASP A 818 4.84 -10.56 -24.80
C ASP A 818 4.36 -12.02 -24.92
N LYS A 819 4.90 -12.73 -25.92
CA LYS A 819 4.50 -14.11 -26.24
C LYS A 819 4.77 -15.10 -25.11
N GLU A 820 5.81 -14.90 -24.31
CA GLU A 820 6.08 -15.78 -23.16
C GLU A 820 5.03 -15.55 -22.06
N MET A 821 4.67 -14.29 -21.82
CA MET A 821 3.62 -13.93 -20.85
C MET A 821 2.23 -14.47 -21.21
N MET A 822 1.92 -14.58 -22.50
CA MET A 822 0.69 -15.25 -22.94
C MET A 822 0.63 -16.72 -22.51
N SER A 823 1.78 -17.39 -22.35
CA SER A 823 1.85 -18.78 -21.88
C SER A 823 1.86 -18.91 -20.35
N TYR A 824 2.44 -17.94 -19.63
CA TYR A 824 2.55 -17.97 -18.17
C TYR A 824 1.21 -17.78 -17.45
N THR A 825 0.31 -16.97 -18.02
CA THR A 825 -0.97 -16.65 -17.37
C THR A 825 -1.86 -17.89 -17.21
N PRO A 826 -2.20 -18.65 -18.27
CA PRO A 826 -3.03 -19.85 -18.14
C PRO A 826 -2.36 -20.94 -17.27
N PHE A 827 -1.03 -21.05 -17.35
CA PHE A 827 -0.26 -22.00 -16.53
C PHE A 827 -0.40 -21.68 -15.04
N THR A 828 -0.17 -20.41 -14.65
CA THR A 828 -0.29 -19.95 -13.27
C THR A 828 -1.72 -20.11 -12.75
N GLN A 829 -2.72 -19.74 -13.57
CA GLN A 829 -4.12 -19.92 -13.23
C GLN A 829 -4.48 -21.40 -13.00
N ALA A 830 -3.92 -22.32 -13.80
CA ALA A 830 -4.10 -23.76 -13.59
C ALA A 830 -3.45 -24.24 -12.28
N GLN A 831 -2.31 -23.68 -11.87
CA GLN A 831 -1.70 -23.99 -10.57
C GLN A 831 -2.56 -23.49 -9.41
N VAL A 832 -3.07 -22.26 -9.50
CA VAL A 832 -4.01 -21.68 -8.53
C VAL A 832 -5.21 -22.60 -8.33
N LEU A 833 -5.84 -23.02 -9.43
CA LEU A 833 -6.99 -23.92 -9.37
C LEU A 833 -6.65 -25.25 -8.71
N ARG A 834 -5.53 -25.88 -9.10
CA ARG A 834 -5.10 -27.17 -8.50
C ARG A 834 -4.89 -27.05 -7.00
N TYR A 835 -4.27 -25.96 -6.53
CA TYR A 835 -4.02 -25.74 -5.11
C TYR A 835 -5.30 -25.61 -4.28
N PHE A 836 -6.35 -24.98 -4.82
CA PHE A 836 -7.64 -24.92 -4.14
C PHE A 836 -8.39 -26.26 -4.17
N LEU A 837 -8.40 -26.95 -5.31
CA LEU A 837 -9.04 -28.26 -5.42
C LEU A 837 -8.39 -29.32 -4.50
N SER A 838 -7.09 -29.22 -4.27
CA SER A 838 -6.34 -30.07 -3.36
C SER A 838 -6.45 -29.64 -1.89
N SER A 839 -7.24 -28.61 -1.58
CA SER A 839 -7.34 -28.02 -0.24
C SER A 839 -5.98 -27.63 0.36
N GLY A 840 -5.05 -27.19 -0.48
CA GLY A 840 -3.70 -26.79 -0.08
C GLY A 840 -2.65 -27.89 -0.10
N GLU A 841 -2.98 -29.12 -0.50
CA GLU A 841 -1.97 -30.14 -0.75
C GLU A 841 -1.17 -29.78 -2.00
N LEU A 842 0.16 -29.70 -1.88
CA LEU A 842 1.04 -29.49 -3.02
C LEU A 842 1.06 -30.77 -3.86
N ILE A 843 0.50 -30.68 -5.05
CA ILE A 843 0.58 -31.74 -6.06
C ILE A 843 1.82 -31.43 -6.92
N ASP A 844 2.69 -32.44 -7.09
CA ASP A 844 3.93 -32.37 -7.90
C ASP A 844 3.70 -31.81 -9.32
#